data_AF-A0A3S4F9D7-F1
#
_entry.id   AF-A0A3S4F9D7-F1
#
_cell.length_a   1.000
_cell.length_b   1.000
_cell.length_c   1.000
_cell.angle_alpha   90.00
_cell.angle_beta   90.00
_cell.angle_gamma   90.00
#
_symmetry.space_group_name_H-M   'P 1'
#
loop_
_entity.id
_entity.type
_entity.pdbx_description
1 polymer ?
#
loop_
_entity_poly.entity_id
_entity_poly.type
_entity_poly.pdbx_seq_one_letter_code
_entity_poly.pdbx_strand_id
1 'polypeptide(L)'
;MKGTVFAVALNHRSQLDAWQEAFSQPPYNAPPKTAVWFIKPRNTVIRYGEPIPYPQGEKVLSGATVALIVGKTASRIRPEAAADYIAGYALANEVSLPEESFYRPAIKAKCRDGFCPLGEMAPLSDVDNLTIITEINGREADHWNTADLQRSAAQLLSALSEFATLNPGDAILLGTPQNRVALRPGDRVRILAKGLPALENPVVAEDEFARHQTFTWPLSATGTLFALGLNYADHASELAFTPPKEPLVFIKAPNTFTEHHQTSVRPNNVEYMHYEAELVVVIGKTARKVSEAEAMEYVAGYTVCNDYAIRDYLENYYRPNLRVKSRDGLTPIGPWIVDKEAVSDPHNLTLRTFVNGELRQEGTTADLIFSIPFLISYLSEFMTLQPGDMIATGTPKGLSDVVPGDEVVVEVEGVGRLVNRIVSEGERKMKKINHWINGKNVAGNDYFQTTNPATGDVLAEVASGGEAEVNQAVAAAKEAFPKWANLPMKERARLMRRLGDLIDQNVPEIAAMETADTGLPIHQTKNVLIPRASHNFEFFAEVCQQMNGKTYPVDDKMLNYTLVQPVGVCALVSPWNVPFMTATWKVAPCLALGNTAVLKMSELSPLTADRLGELALEAGIPAGVLNVVQGYGATAGDALVRHHDVRAVSFTGGTATGRNIMKNAGLKKYSMELGGKSPVLIFEDADIERALDAALFTIFSINGERCTAGSRIFIQQSIYPEFVKRFAERANRLRVGDPTDPNTQVGALISQQHWEKSLRLYPPRH
;
A
#
# COMPACT_ATOMS: atom_id res chain seq x y z
N MET A 1 -0.05 7.88 18.10
CA MET A 1 -0.11 7.74 16.63
C MET A 1 0.93 6.72 16.17
N LYS A 2 0.83 6.18 14.95
CA LYS A 2 1.69 5.05 14.48
C LYS A 2 2.44 5.36 13.17
N GLY A 3 2.22 6.52 12.55
CA GLY A 3 2.88 6.91 11.30
C GLY A 3 4.30 7.43 11.50
N THR A 4 4.95 7.78 10.39
CA THR A 4 6.27 8.41 10.36
C THR A 4 6.20 9.82 10.93
N VAL A 5 7.13 10.16 11.82
CA VAL A 5 7.23 11.52 12.38
C VAL A 5 8.35 12.27 11.66
N PHE A 6 7.95 13.10 10.70
CA PHE A 6 8.83 14.07 10.06
C PHE A 6 8.94 15.32 10.92
N ALA A 7 10.02 16.08 10.74
CA ALA A 7 10.22 17.33 11.43
C ALA A 7 11.05 18.28 10.57
N VAL A 8 10.83 19.59 10.76
CA VAL A 8 11.62 20.63 10.09
C VAL A 8 12.53 21.34 11.09
N ALA A 9 13.81 21.43 10.78
CA ALA A 9 14.79 22.25 11.48
C ALA A 9 14.94 23.61 10.77
N LEU A 10 15.53 24.60 11.46
CA LEU A 10 15.75 25.93 10.89
C LEU A 10 14.46 26.60 10.37
N ASN A 11 13.31 26.29 10.98
CA ASN A 11 12.03 26.86 10.58
C ASN A 11 11.57 28.01 11.47
N HIS A 12 12.29 28.34 12.55
CA HIS A 12 11.96 29.49 13.41
C HIS A 12 12.90 30.66 13.11
N ARG A 13 12.37 31.88 12.99
CA ARG A 13 13.15 33.07 12.62
C ARG A 13 14.33 33.33 13.55
N SER A 14 14.13 33.20 14.87
CA SER A 14 15.24 33.39 15.84
C SER A 14 16.43 32.44 15.62
N GLN A 15 16.21 31.24 15.10
CA GLN A 15 17.27 30.30 14.79
C GLN A 15 17.95 30.65 13.46
N LEU A 16 17.19 31.10 12.47
CA LEU A 16 17.76 31.62 11.22
C LEU A 16 18.63 32.86 11.46
N ASP A 17 18.18 33.79 12.31
CA ASP A 17 18.90 35.01 12.66
C ASP A 17 20.19 34.68 13.44
N ALA A 18 20.11 33.79 14.43
CA ALA A 18 21.27 33.40 15.24
C ALA A 18 22.38 32.71 14.42
N TRP A 19 22.02 32.03 13.33
CA TRP A 19 22.95 31.28 12.48
C TRP A 19 23.29 32.00 11.17
N GLN A 20 22.76 33.21 10.94
CA GLN A 20 22.85 33.91 9.66
C GLN A 20 24.29 34.07 9.16
N GLU A 21 25.22 34.45 10.05
CA GLU A 21 26.63 34.60 9.71
C GLU A 21 27.29 33.25 9.40
N ALA A 22 27.01 32.22 10.21
CA ALA A 22 27.55 30.89 10.04
C ALA A 22 27.13 30.25 8.71
N PHE A 23 25.89 30.48 8.25
CA PHE A 23 25.38 29.93 6.99
C PHE A 23 26.12 30.43 5.75
N SER A 24 26.80 31.58 5.83
CA SER A 24 27.60 32.11 4.73
C SER A 24 29.04 31.58 4.73
N GLN A 25 29.43 30.79 5.74
CA GLN A 25 30.76 30.22 5.89
C GLN A 25 30.76 28.70 5.65
N PRO A 26 31.91 28.09 5.34
CA PRO A 26 32.04 26.64 5.34
C PRO A 26 31.65 26.05 6.72
N PRO A 27 30.95 24.90 6.76
CA PRO A 27 30.63 24.01 5.64
C PRO A 27 29.31 24.32 4.89
N TYR A 28 28.59 25.37 5.28
CA TYR A 28 27.25 25.69 4.77
C TYR A 28 27.29 26.41 3.41
N ASN A 29 28.16 27.41 3.29
CA ASN A 29 28.41 28.26 2.12
C ASN A 29 27.24 29.15 1.65
N ALA A 30 25.98 28.77 1.90
CA ALA A 30 24.81 29.59 1.66
C ALA A 30 23.66 29.20 2.60
N PRO A 31 22.74 30.11 2.98
CA PRO A 31 21.52 29.80 3.74
C PRO A 31 20.64 28.72 3.08
N PRO A 32 19.80 28.01 3.86
CA PRO A 32 18.91 26.97 3.32
C PRO A 32 17.95 27.53 2.27
N LYS A 33 17.85 26.86 1.11
CA LYS A 33 16.93 27.26 0.04
C LYS A 33 15.57 26.58 0.21
N THR A 34 15.60 25.31 0.61
CA THR A 34 14.41 24.50 0.88
C THR A 34 14.25 24.21 2.37
N ALA A 35 13.18 23.52 2.75
CA ALA A 35 12.98 23.11 4.14
C ALA A 35 14.02 22.06 4.56
N VAL A 36 14.55 22.18 5.79
CA VAL A 36 15.59 21.30 6.31
C VAL A 36 14.93 20.19 7.13
N TRP A 37 14.79 19.02 6.52
CA TRP A 37 14.02 17.92 7.10
C TRP A 37 14.86 16.95 7.93
N PHE A 38 14.24 16.35 8.93
CA PHE A 38 14.73 15.17 9.63
C PHE A 38 13.56 14.29 10.08
N ILE A 39 13.87 13.09 10.57
CA ILE A 39 12.90 12.10 11.01
C ILE A 39 13.13 11.81 12.50
N LYS A 40 12.06 11.68 13.27
CA LYS A 40 12.08 11.13 14.62
C LYS A 40 11.70 9.64 14.50
N PRO A 41 12.68 8.71 14.49
CA PRO A 41 12.40 7.29 14.26
C PRO A 41 11.57 6.68 15.40
N ARG A 42 11.03 5.49 15.14
CA ARG A 42 10.04 4.84 16.02
C ARG A 42 10.47 4.68 17.49
N ASN A 43 11.77 4.48 17.75
CA ASN A 43 12.31 4.35 19.11
C ASN A 43 12.21 5.66 19.92
N THR A 44 12.08 6.81 19.24
CA THR A 44 11.95 8.11 19.89
C THR A 44 10.52 8.40 20.34
N VAL A 45 9.52 7.85 19.65
CA VAL A 45 8.12 8.28 19.78
C VAL A 45 7.50 7.66 21.03
N ILE A 46 7.13 8.52 21.99
CA ILE A 46 6.50 8.12 23.25
C ILE A 46 5.23 8.94 23.50
N ARG A 47 4.35 8.41 24.36
CA ARG A 47 3.03 9.03 24.63
C ARG A 47 3.05 9.90 25.88
N TYR A 48 1.94 10.57 26.16
CA TYR A 48 1.70 11.22 27.44
C TYR A 48 2.03 10.29 28.62
N GLY A 49 2.76 10.80 29.61
CA GLY A 49 3.11 10.11 30.85
C GLY A 49 4.25 9.10 30.73
N GLU A 50 4.63 8.69 29.51
CA GLU A 50 5.80 7.84 29.29
C GLU A 50 7.10 8.65 29.55
N PRO A 51 8.13 8.03 30.14
CA PRO A 51 9.30 8.78 30.57
C PRO A 51 10.24 9.12 29.40
N ILE A 52 10.86 10.30 29.48
CA ILE A 52 11.98 10.71 28.62
C ILE A 52 13.28 10.20 29.27
N PRO A 53 13.99 9.22 28.68
CA PRO A 53 15.26 8.72 29.22
C PRO A 53 16.36 9.77 29.07
N TYR A 54 17.00 10.13 30.18
CA TYR A 54 18.06 11.12 30.23
C TYR A 54 19.44 10.44 30.16
N PRO A 55 20.19 10.61 29.05
CA PRO A 55 21.55 10.07 28.95
C PRO A 55 22.51 10.78 29.91
N GLN A 56 23.25 10.00 30.69
CA GLN A 56 24.22 10.52 31.66
C GLN A 56 25.36 11.27 30.96
N GLY A 57 25.73 12.44 31.50
CA GLY A 57 26.85 13.24 30.99
C GLY A 57 26.50 14.17 29.82
N GLU A 58 25.27 14.15 29.34
CA GLU A 58 24.81 14.94 28.20
C GLU A 58 23.94 16.13 28.62
N LYS A 59 23.92 17.18 27.81
CA LYS A 59 22.96 18.29 27.98
C LYS A 59 21.71 18.01 27.16
N VAL A 60 20.57 17.77 27.80
CA VAL A 60 19.30 17.48 27.11
C VAL A 60 18.40 18.71 27.13
N LEU A 61 17.77 19.01 26.00
CA LEU A 61 16.90 20.17 25.79
C LEU A 61 15.48 19.72 25.44
N SER A 62 14.48 20.37 26.04
CA SER A 62 13.10 20.33 25.59
C SER A 62 12.97 21.09 24.26
N GLY A 63 12.21 20.54 23.32
CA GLY A 63 11.83 21.18 22.07
C GLY A 63 10.32 21.20 21.92
N ALA A 64 9.63 21.84 22.86
CA ALA A 64 8.18 21.93 22.81
C ALA A 64 7.70 22.51 21.48
N THR A 65 6.81 21.80 20.81
CA THR A 65 6.32 22.13 19.48
C THR A 65 4.91 21.59 19.27
N VAL A 66 4.38 21.80 18.06
CA VAL A 66 3.12 21.24 17.60
C VAL A 66 3.39 20.42 16.33
N ALA A 67 2.64 19.35 16.16
CA ALA A 67 2.65 18.48 14.99
C ALA A 67 1.33 18.64 14.23
N LEU A 68 1.39 18.79 12.91
CA LEU A 68 0.22 18.48 12.07
C LEU A 68 0.11 16.97 11.90
N ILE A 69 -1.12 16.45 11.85
CA ILE A 69 -1.40 15.04 11.64
C ILE A 69 -2.13 14.86 10.31
N VAL A 70 -1.59 14.00 9.45
CA VAL A 70 -2.16 13.72 8.12
C VAL A 70 -3.41 12.86 8.26
N GLY A 71 -4.50 13.24 7.60
CA GLY A 71 -5.81 12.57 7.65
C GLY A 71 -6.13 11.70 6.44
N LYS A 72 -5.53 12.00 5.28
CA LYS A 72 -5.66 11.23 4.03
C LYS A 72 -4.34 11.31 3.26
N THR A 73 -4.08 10.34 2.38
CA THR A 73 -2.84 10.27 1.59
C THR A 73 -2.56 11.60 0.87
N ALA A 74 -1.41 12.21 1.16
CA ALA A 74 -0.99 13.49 0.61
C ALA A 74 0.25 13.30 -0.29
N SER A 75 0.08 13.55 -1.58
CA SER A 75 1.14 13.52 -2.59
C SER A 75 1.00 14.72 -3.52
N ARG A 76 2.09 15.48 -3.67
CA ARG A 76 2.20 16.68 -4.50
C ARG A 76 1.05 17.67 -4.30
N ILE A 77 0.65 17.87 -3.04
CA ILE A 77 -0.47 18.76 -2.74
C ILE A 77 -0.03 20.23 -2.80
N ARG A 78 -0.95 21.11 -3.20
CA ARG A 78 -0.73 22.56 -3.16
C ARG A 78 -1.05 23.10 -1.76
N PRO A 79 -0.38 24.17 -1.29
CA PRO A 79 -0.59 24.71 0.05
C PRO A 79 -2.06 25.06 0.35
N GLU A 80 -2.79 25.59 -0.64
CA GLU A 80 -4.21 25.96 -0.52
C GLU A 80 -5.15 24.76 -0.26
N ALA A 81 -4.71 23.54 -0.59
CA ALA A 81 -5.48 22.32 -0.35
C ALA A 81 -5.09 21.63 0.97
N ALA A 82 -4.06 22.11 1.68
CA ALA A 82 -3.48 21.39 2.82
C ALA A 82 -4.48 21.10 3.94
N ALA A 83 -5.42 22.01 4.20
CA ALA A 83 -6.46 21.84 5.23
C ALA A 83 -7.29 20.56 5.01
N ASP A 84 -7.56 20.18 3.75
CA ASP A 84 -8.34 18.98 3.44
C ASP A 84 -7.57 17.67 3.71
N TYR A 85 -6.25 17.76 3.91
CA TYR A 85 -5.37 16.61 4.19
C TYR A 85 -4.91 16.55 5.65
N ILE A 86 -5.15 17.59 6.45
CA ILE A 86 -4.79 17.64 7.87
C ILE A 86 -6.00 17.18 8.69
N ALA A 87 -5.85 16.08 9.44
CA ALA A 87 -6.89 15.60 10.37
C ALA A 87 -7.00 16.45 11.63
N GLY A 88 -5.89 17.09 12.03
CA GLY A 88 -5.80 17.91 13.22
C GLY A 88 -4.35 18.12 13.64
N TYR A 89 -4.17 18.58 14.87
CA TYR A 89 -2.86 18.92 15.42
C TYR A 89 -2.67 18.27 16.80
N ALA A 90 -1.43 17.98 17.16
CA ALA A 90 -1.07 17.43 18.47
C ALA A 90 0.13 18.19 19.04
N LEU A 91 0.17 18.40 20.36
CA LEU A 91 1.40 18.86 21.01
C LEU A 91 2.48 17.79 20.88
N ALA A 92 3.73 18.21 20.72
CA ALA A 92 4.88 17.32 20.63
C ALA A 92 6.08 17.94 21.34
N ASN A 93 7.06 17.10 21.67
CA ASN A 93 8.33 17.55 22.20
C ASN A 93 9.47 16.99 21.35
N GLU A 94 10.15 17.87 20.61
CA GLU A 94 11.35 17.56 19.85
C GLU A 94 12.57 17.59 20.78
N VAL A 95 12.64 16.63 21.70
CA VAL A 95 13.75 16.50 22.65
C VAL A 95 15.04 16.27 21.87
N SER A 96 16.10 16.97 22.25
CA SER A 96 17.37 16.96 21.52
C SER A 96 18.54 17.23 22.46
N LEU A 97 19.72 16.73 22.09
CA LEU A 97 20.99 17.34 22.52
C LEU A 97 21.18 18.72 21.87
N PRO A 98 22.18 19.53 22.27
CA PRO A 98 22.36 20.87 21.72
C PRO A 98 22.57 20.85 20.20
N GLU A 99 21.95 21.80 19.50
CA GLU A 99 22.06 21.95 18.05
C GLU A 99 23.32 22.74 17.70
N GLU A 100 24.47 22.08 17.73
CA GLU A 100 25.78 22.70 17.48
C GLU A 100 26.21 22.70 16.00
N SER A 101 25.50 21.94 15.16
CA SER A 101 25.72 21.92 13.73
C SER A 101 24.43 21.51 13.00
N PHE A 102 24.22 22.09 11.83
CA PHE A 102 23.17 21.70 10.90
C PHE A 102 23.73 21.05 9.63
N TYR A 103 25.03 20.74 9.58
CA TYR A 103 25.66 20.26 8.36
C TYR A 103 25.36 18.79 8.07
N ARG A 104 25.64 17.89 9.03
CA ARG A 104 25.32 16.46 8.93
C ARG A 104 24.06 16.13 9.73
N PRO A 105 23.33 15.05 9.38
CA PRO A 105 22.14 14.64 10.12
C PRO A 105 22.42 14.47 11.62
N ALA A 106 21.58 15.08 12.45
CA ALA A 106 21.77 15.13 13.89
C ALA A 106 21.28 13.84 14.61
N ILE A 107 21.74 12.67 14.14
CA ILE A 107 21.22 11.35 14.58
C ILE A 107 21.42 11.13 16.08
N LYS A 108 22.66 11.25 16.60
CA LYS A 108 22.95 11.14 18.05
C LYS A 108 22.19 12.16 18.90
N ALA A 109 21.92 13.34 18.36
CA ALA A 109 21.25 14.40 19.09
C ALA A 109 19.73 14.17 19.19
N LYS A 110 19.11 13.68 18.12
CA LYS A 110 17.64 13.68 17.97
C LYS A 110 16.99 12.30 17.95
N CYS A 111 17.75 11.22 17.71
CA CYS A 111 17.20 9.87 17.52
C CYS A 111 17.35 8.95 18.74
N ARG A 112 17.68 9.49 19.92
CA ARG A 112 17.76 8.72 21.18
C ARG A 112 16.37 8.25 21.62
N ASP A 113 16.34 7.16 22.38
CA ASP A 113 15.08 6.55 22.83
C ASP A 113 14.24 7.56 23.61
N GLY A 114 12.94 7.61 23.34
CA GLY A 114 12.00 8.52 24.00
C GLY A 114 12.16 10.01 23.68
N PHE A 115 12.98 10.40 22.69
CA PHE A 115 13.21 11.83 22.38
C PHE A 115 12.09 12.49 21.54
N CYS A 116 10.92 11.87 21.39
CA CYS A 116 9.77 12.42 20.68
C CYS A 116 8.44 12.15 21.40
N PRO A 117 8.19 12.73 22.59
CA PRO A 117 6.85 12.81 23.13
C PRO A 117 5.85 13.38 22.12
N LEU A 118 4.75 12.69 21.90
CA LEU A 118 3.68 13.10 20.99
C LEU A 118 2.32 12.91 21.67
N GLY A 119 1.59 14.01 21.79
CA GLY A 119 0.32 14.10 22.50
C GLY A 119 -0.89 13.60 21.73
N GLU A 120 -2.06 13.83 22.31
CA GLU A 120 -3.34 13.54 21.66
C GLU A 120 -3.65 14.60 20.59
N MET A 121 -4.21 14.15 19.47
CA MET A 121 -4.64 15.01 18.38
C MET A 121 -5.97 15.68 18.74
N ALA A 122 -6.11 16.97 18.45
CA ALA A 122 -7.39 17.66 18.45
C ALA A 122 -7.67 18.31 17.08
N PRO A 123 -8.96 18.42 16.68
CA PRO A 123 -9.35 19.03 15.43
C PRO A 123 -9.34 20.56 15.58
N LEU A 124 -8.20 21.19 15.31
CA LEU A 124 -8.11 22.64 15.10
C LEU A 124 -8.10 22.93 13.60
N SER A 125 -8.67 24.06 13.19
CA SER A 125 -8.66 24.52 11.79
C SER A 125 -7.25 24.85 11.31
N ASP A 126 -6.46 25.45 12.19
CA ASP A 126 -5.09 25.88 11.97
C ASP A 126 -4.40 26.04 13.34
N VAL A 127 -3.10 26.30 13.29
CA VAL A 127 -2.28 26.62 14.47
C VAL A 127 -1.54 27.92 14.25
N ASP A 128 -2.14 28.85 13.50
CA ASP A 128 -1.53 30.15 13.22
C ASP A 128 -1.60 31.02 14.49
N ASN A 129 -0.52 31.74 14.78
CA ASN A 129 -0.39 32.56 15.99
C ASN A 129 -0.59 31.80 17.33
N LEU A 130 -0.32 30.49 17.34
CA LEU A 130 -0.44 29.64 18.53
C LEU A 130 0.77 29.84 19.44
N THR A 131 0.53 30.26 20.68
CA THR A 131 1.57 30.26 21.73
C THR A 131 1.69 28.87 22.35
N ILE A 132 2.91 28.34 22.33
CA ILE A 132 3.29 27.06 22.92
C ILE A 132 4.08 27.36 24.18
N ILE A 133 3.66 26.79 25.31
CA ILE A 133 4.24 27.03 26.63
C ILE A 133 4.87 25.73 27.13
N THR A 134 6.08 25.82 27.66
CA THR A 134 6.76 24.74 28.38
C THR A 134 6.77 25.06 29.87
N GLU A 135 6.21 24.17 30.69
CA GLU A 135 6.37 24.18 32.13
C GLU A 135 7.32 23.07 32.57
N ILE A 136 8.20 23.38 33.54
CA ILE A 136 9.00 22.40 34.25
C ILE A 136 8.55 22.41 35.72
N ASN A 137 8.13 21.24 36.21
CA ASN A 137 7.68 21.07 37.60
C ASN A 137 6.55 22.05 38.00
N GLY A 138 5.63 22.32 37.06
CA GLY A 138 4.49 23.22 37.25
C GLY A 138 4.81 24.72 37.24
N ARG A 139 5.99 25.11 36.74
CA ARG A 139 6.38 26.51 36.53
C ARG A 139 6.72 26.73 35.08
N GLU A 140 6.19 27.79 34.49
CA GLU A 140 6.56 28.21 33.13
C GLU A 140 8.08 28.44 33.05
N ALA A 141 8.69 27.77 32.08
CA ALA A 141 10.12 27.80 31.82
C ALA A 141 10.47 28.38 30.44
N ASP A 142 9.54 28.30 29.48
CA ASP A 142 9.67 28.87 28.14
C ASP A 142 8.30 29.05 27.49
N HIS A 143 8.23 29.97 26.53
CA HIS A 143 7.11 30.07 25.58
C HIS A 143 7.60 30.63 24.24
N TRP A 144 6.94 30.25 23.16
CA TRP A 144 7.18 30.80 21.82
C TRP A 144 5.90 30.74 20.97
N ASN A 145 5.91 31.38 19.79
CA ASN A 145 4.71 31.49 18.96
C ASN A 145 4.93 30.98 17.52
N THR A 146 3.96 30.25 16.97
CA THR A 146 4.03 29.72 15.59
C THR A 146 4.06 30.80 14.51
N ALA A 147 3.66 32.04 14.81
CA ALA A 147 3.78 33.18 13.89
C ALA A 147 5.24 33.53 13.53
N ASP A 148 6.19 33.11 14.36
CA ASP A 148 7.62 33.31 14.14
C ASP A 148 8.25 32.20 13.29
N LEU A 149 7.45 31.24 12.81
CA LEU A 149 7.91 30.25 11.85
C LEU A 149 8.07 30.86 10.44
N GLN A 150 9.07 30.37 9.71
CA GLN A 150 9.33 30.72 8.31
C GLN A 150 8.29 30.06 7.39
N ARG A 151 7.97 28.78 7.65
CA ARG A 151 6.97 28.01 6.90
C ARG A 151 5.84 27.55 7.80
N SER A 152 4.60 27.77 7.37
CA SER A 152 3.39 27.30 8.04
C SER A 152 3.17 25.80 7.86
N ALA A 153 2.22 25.21 8.61
CA ALA A 153 1.82 23.81 8.47
C ALA A 153 1.45 23.44 7.01
N ALA A 154 0.69 24.30 6.33
CA ALA A 154 0.29 24.08 4.94
C ALA A 154 1.48 24.08 3.97
N GLN A 155 2.43 25.01 4.16
CA GLN A 155 3.63 25.10 3.34
C GLN A 155 4.55 23.90 3.57
N LEU A 156 4.67 23.41 4.81
CA LEU A 156 5.47 22.23 5.14
C LEU A 156 4.87 20.96 4.55
N LEU A 157 3.56 20.75 4.71
CA LEU A 157 2.88 19.58 4.14
C LEU A 157 3.00 19.57 2.61
N SER A 158 2.79 20.73 1.97
CA SER A 158 2.98 20.86 0.51
C SER A 158 4.42 20.56 0.11
N ALA A 159 5.41 21.17 0.77
CA ALA A 159 6.83 21.01 0.44
C ALA A 159 7.35 19.59 0.63
N LEU A 160 6.89 18.87 1.66
CA LEU A 160 7.28 17.47 1.87
C LEU A 160 6.55 16.53 0.90
N SER A 161 5.24 16.73 0.72
CA SER A 161 4.42 15.91 -0.19
C SER A 161 4.85 16.01 -1.66
N GLU A 162 5.59 17.06 -2.04
CA GLU A 162 6.14 17.22 -3.40
C GLU A 162 7.01 16.03 -3.82
N PHE A 163 7.74 15.44 -2.88
CA PHE A 163 8.66 14.34 -3.17
C PHE A 163 8.47 13.10 -2.31
N ALA A 164 7.85 13.22 -1.14
CA ALA A 164 7.58 12.12 -0.23
C ALA A 164 6.08 12.07 0.06
N THR A 165 5.38 11.06 -0.43
CA THR A 165 3.97 10.82 -0.08
C THR A 165 3.85 10.69 1.44
N LEU A 166 2.80 11.25 2.03
CA LEU A 166 2.46 11.06 3.45
C LEU A 166 1.14 10.33 3.57
N ASN A 167 1.04 9.40 4.51
CA ASN A 167 -0.11 8.56 4.75
C ASN A 167 -0.92 9.01 5.98
N PRO A 168 -2.19 8.60 6.12
CA PRO A 168 -2.97 8.87 7.33
C PRO A 168 -2.22 8.47 8.61
N GLY A 169 -2.09 9.40 9.55
CA GLY A 169 -1.40 9.21 10.81
C GLY A 169 0.10 9.54 10.80
N ASP A 170 0.69 9.87 9.65
CA ASP A 170 1.99 10.54 9.59
C ASP A 170 1.90 11.94 10.20
N ALA A 171 3.02 12.44 10.73
CA ALA A 171 3.08 13.72 11.40
C ALA A 171 4.24 14.58 10.90
N ILE A 172 4.06 15.90 10.94
CA ILE A 172 5.16 16.87 10.71
C ILE A 172 5.26 17.80 11.93
N LEU A 173 6.38 17.75 12.65
CA LEU A 173 6.71 18.72 13.69
C LEU A 173 7.05 20.07 13.04
N LEU A 174 6.38 21.15 13.44
CA LEU A 174 6.40 22.42 12.71
C LEU A 174 7.67 23.26 12.94
N GLY A 175 8.52 22.87 13.89
CA GLY A 175 9.78 23.53 14.20
C GLY A 175 9.84 24.03 15.65
N THR A 176 10.98 24.61 16.00
CA THR A 176 11.34 24.98 17.38
C THR A 176 12.20 26.24 17.37
N PRO A 177 12.14 27.08 18.43
CA PRO A 177 12.98 28.27 18.54
C PRO A 177 14.45 27.93 18.84
N GLN A 178 15.33 28.92 18.66
CA GLN A 178 16.76 28.81 19.00
C GLN A 178 17.00 28.55 20.50
N ASN A 179 16.26 29.25 21.35
CA ASN A 179 16.37 29.10 22.79
C ASN A 179 15.51 27.93 23.24
N ARG A 180 16.09 27.03 24.04
CA ARG A 180 15.42 25.82 24.53
C ARG A 180 15.74 25.61 26.01
N VAL A 181 14.80 25.01 26.72
CA VAL A 181 14.95 24.73 28.15
C VAL A 181 15.73 23.45 28.36
N ALA A 182 16.72 23.49 29.25
CA ALA A 182 17.46 22.30 29.66
C ALA A 182 16.63 21.43 30.61
N LEU A 183 16.65 20.12 30.38
CA LEU A 183 15.98 19.11 31.19
C LEU A 183 16.95 18.46 32.18
N ARG A 184 16.43 17.91 33.27
CA ARG A 184 17.17 17.13 34.27
C ARG A 184 16.36 15.92 34.72
N PRO A 185 17.01 14.81 35.13
CA PRO A 185 16.33 13.71 35.80
C PRO A 185 15.49 14.22 36.99
N GLY A 186 14.25 13.76 37.09
CA GLY A 186 13.27 14.19 38.10
C GLY A 186 12.32 15.30 37.62
N ASP A 187 12.61 15.97 36.50
CA ASP A 187 11.70 16.97 35.96
C ASP A 187 10.39 16.36 35.43
N ARG A 188 9.28 17.06 35.63
CA ARG A 188 8.05 16.88 34.85
C ARG A 188 7.95 17.99 33.83
N VAL A 189 8.05 17.63 32.56
CA VAL A 189 7.98 18.56 31.43
C VAL A 189 6.58 18.54 30.89
N ARG A 190 5.89 19.67 30.98
CA ARG A 190 4.51 19.84 30.51
C ARG A 190 4.46 20.87 29.40
N ILE A 191 3.79 20.54 28.31
CA ILE A 191 3.58 21.41 27.15
C ILE A 191 2.10 21.76 27.08
N LEU A 192 1.83 23.04 26.86
CA LEU A 192 0.50 23.62 26.82
C LEU A 192 0.36 24.49 25.57
N ALA A 193 -0.80 24.42 24.92
CA ALA A 193 -1.22 25.42 23.95
C ALA A 193 -2.75 25.46 23.91
N LYS A 194 -3.31 26.63 23.60
CA LYS A 194 -4.76 26.83 23.58
C LYS A 194 -5.42 25.88 22.57
N GLY A 195 -6.45 25.15 23.01
CA GLY A 195 -7.23 24.24 22.16
C GLY A 195 -6.65 22.84 22.00
N LEU A 196 -5.45 22.57 22.53
CA LEU A 196 -4.81 21.25 22.49
C LEU A 196 -4.77 20.61 23.88
N PRO A 197 -4.97 19.28 24.00
CA PRO A 197 -4.74 18.56 25.25
C PRO A 197 -3.28 18.70 25.71
N ALA A 198 -3.07 18.93 27.00
CA ALA A 198 -1.73 19.06 27.57
C ALA A 198 -0.90 17.78 27.38
N LEU A 199 0.38 17.93 27.03
CA LEU A 199 1.34 16.83 26.96
C LEU A 199 2.28 16.91 28.15
N GLU A 200 2.38 15.88 28.97
CA GLU A 200 3.28 15.85 30.13
C GLU A 200 4.08 14.56 30.16
N ASN A 201 5.39 14.66 30.39
CA ASN A 201 6.30 13.53 30.46
C ASN A 201 7.30 13.73 31.60
N PRO A 202 7.55 12.69 32.43
CA PRO A 202 8.64 12.72 33.41
C PRO A 202 9.99 12.48 32.71
N VAL A 203 11.04 13.14 33.19
CA VAL A 203 12.42 12.90 32.79
C VAL A 203 13.05 11.97 33.82
N VAL A 204 13.58 10.83 33.38
CA VAL A 204 14.16 9.80 34.25
C VAL A 204 15.59 9.51 33.82
N ALA A 205 16.45 9.10 34.74
CA ALA A 205 17.79 8.67 34.35
C ALA A 205 17.72 7.40 33.48
N GLU A 206 18.52 7.33 32.40
CA GLU A 206 18.45 6.22 31.43
C GLU A 206 18.72 4.84 32.07
N ASP A 207 19.56 4.77 33.10
CA ASP A 207 19.86 3.54 33.85
C ASP A 207 18.67 3.03 34.67
N GLU A 208 17.80 3.93 35.13
CA GLU A 208 16.52 3.57 35.77
C GLU A 208 15.50 3.07 34.72
N PHE A 209 15.52 3.65 33.52
CA PHE A 209 14.64 3.30 32.40
C PHE A 209 14.94 1.90 31.83
N ALA A 210 16.22 1.56 31.64
CA ALA A 210 16.66 0.30 31.03
C ALA A 210 16.23 -0.96 31.80
N ARG A 211 15.86 -0.85 33.08
CA ARG A 211 15.47 -2.00 33.93
C ARG A 211 14.05 -2.52 33.69
N HIS A 212 13.19 -1.82 32.94
CA HIS A 212 11.73 -2.05 33.01
C HIS A 212 10.96 -2.10 31.67
N GLN A 213 11.59 -2.18 30.49
CA GLN A 213 10.81 -2.27 29.24
C GLN A 213 11.29 -3.32 28.22
N THR A 214 10.34 -4.17 27.84
CA THR A 214 10.25 -4.83 26.52
C THR A 214 9.35 -3.99 25.63
N PHE A 215 9.90 -3.39 24.57
CA PHE A 215 9.09 -2.77 23.52
C PHE A 215 8.37 -3.87 22.73
N THR A 216 7.11 -4.13 23.04
CA THR A 216 6.27 -5.04 22.25
C THR A 216 5.60 -4.28 21.12
N TRP A 217 5.98 -4.59 19.88
CA TRP A 217 5.28 -4.15 18.66
C TRP A 217 5.06 -5.32 17.69
N PRO A 218 3.94 -5.36 16.92
CA PRO A 218 3.64 -6.47 16.03
C PRO A 218 4.59 -6.51 14.83
N LEU A 219 5.00 -7.72 14.47
CA LEU A 219 5.79 -8.07 13.29
C LEU A 219 5.01 -7.74 12.00
N SER A 220 5.27 -6.58 11.41
CA SER A 220 5.11 -6.33 9.98
C SER A 220 6.31 -5.50 9.51
N ALA A 221 6.89 -5.85 8.36
CA ALA A 221 8.18 -5.35 7.88
C ALA A 221 8.16 -3.82 7.58
N THR A 222 8.32 -3.00 8.62
CA THR A 222 8.30 -1.51 8.57
C THR A 222 9.33 -0.90 9.52
N GLY A 223 10.51 -1.52 9.67
CA GLY A 223 11.57 -0.99 10.54
C GLY A 223 12.23 0.29 10.02
N THR A 224 13.00 0.95 10.89
CA THR A 224 13.77 2.15 10.54
C THR A 224 14.88 1.76 9.55
N LEU A 225 14.99 2.45 8.42
CA LEU A 225 16.12 2.30 7.51
C LEU A 225 17.19 3.35 7.81
N PHE A 226 18.28 2.90 8.42
CA PHE A 226 19.53 3.64 8.53
C PHE A 226 20.35 3.44 7.25
N ALA A 227 20.97 4.49 6.74
CA ALA A 227 21.86 4.42 5.59
C ALA A 227 23.16 5.15 5.88
N LEU A 228 24.25 4.65 5.31
CA LEU A 228 25.61 5.11 5.57
C LEU A 228 26.17 5.88 4.37
N GLY A 229 26.57 7.13 4.60
CA GLY A 229 27.32 7.89 3.61
C GLY A 229 28.82 7.63 3.71
N LEU A 230 29.49 7.48 2.57
CA LEU A 230 30.96 7.39 2.47
C LEU A 230 31.58 6.25 3.29
N ASN A 231 31.01 5.04 3.24
CA ASN A 231 31.46 3.89 4.03
C ASN A 231 32.28 2.87 3.23
N TYR A 232 32.76 3.22 2.03
CA TYR A 232 33.68 2.39 1.24
C TYR A 232 35.00 3.15 1.01
N ALA A 233 36.13 2.48 1.24
CA ALA A 233 37.46 3.09 1.17
C ALA A 233 37.77 3.68 -0.23
N ASP A 234 37.32 3.00 -1.28
CA ASP A 234 37.52 3.41 -2.66
C ASP A 234 36.61 4.58 -3.07
N HIS A 235 35.35 4.60 -2.62
CA HIS A 235 34.43 5.71 -2.85
C HIS A 235 34.84 7.00 -2.13
N ALA A 236 35.39 6.89 -0.90
CA ALA A 236 35.92 8.04 -0.17
C ALA A 236 37.09 8.73 -0.90
N SER A 237 37.91 7.94 -1.60
CA SER A 237 39.06 8.44 -2.36
C SER A 237 38.68 9.23 -3.62
N GLU A 238 37.57 8.88 -4.28
CA GLU A 238 37.04 9.58 -5.47
C GLU A 238 36.60 11.01 -5.15
N LEU A 239 36.19 11.27 -3.91
CA LEU A 239 35.69 12.56 -3.45
C LEU A 239 36.76 13.45 -2.79
N ALA A 240 38.05 13.08 -2.89
CA ALA A 240 39.17 13.76 -2.24
C ALA A 240 38.95 13.99 -0.72
N PHE A 241 38.24 13.08 -0.06
CA PHE A 241 37.84 13.20 1.35
C PHE A 241 38.72 12.33 2.24
N THR A 242 39.15 12.86 3.39
CA THR A 242 39.74 12.02 4.45
C THR A 242 38.66 11.07 4.97
N PRO A 243 38.95 9.77 5.17
CA PRO A 243 37.99 8.83 5.74
C PRO A 243 37.36 9.39 7.00
N PRO A 244 36.02 9.31 7.14
CA PRO A 244 35.33 9.86 8.29
C PRO A 244 35.79 9.16 9.57
N LYS A 245 35.93 9.93 10.67
CA LYS A 245 36.31 9.37 11.99
C LYS A 245 35.13 8.70 12.70
N GLU A 246 33.91 9.05 12.32
CA GLU A 246 32.67 8.48 12.84
C GLU A 246 31.71 8.18 11.67
N PRO A 247 30.83 7.16 11.80
CA PRO A 247 29.86 6.83 10.76
C PRO A 247 28.92 8.01 10.43
N LEU A 248 28.83 8.36 9.15
CA LEU A 248 27.83 9.31 8.65
C LEU A 248 26.50 8.58 8.43
N VAL A 249 25.64 8.58 9.44
CA VAL A 249 24.33 7.93 9.38
C VAL A 249 23.25 8.94 8.99
N PHE A 250 22.31 8.51 8.14
CA PHE A 250 21.05 9.20 7.89
C PHE A 250 19.88 8.21 7.88
N ILE A 251 18.65 8.71 7.97
CA ILE A 251 17.42 7.89 8.02
C ILE A 251 16.62 8.13 6.74
N LYS A 252 16.05 7.06 6.20
CA LYS A 252 15.18 7.09 5.02
C LYS A 252 13.72 6.80 5.41
N ALA A 253 12.80 7.62 4.92
CA ALA A 253 11.36 7.45 5.19
C ALA A 253 10.77 6.27 4.39
N PRO A 254 9.81 5.50 4.93
CA PRO A 254 9.37 4.23 4.34
C PRO A 254 8.77 4.33 2.93
N ASN A 255 8.12 5.44 2.58
CA ASN A 255 7.52 5.62 1.24
C ASN A 255 8.55 5.74 0.11
N THR A 256 9.84 5.85 0.44
CA THR A 256 10.92 5.73 -0.56
C THR A 256 11.12 4.30 -1.05
N PHE A 257 10.66 3.29 -0.30
CA PHE A 257 10.86 1.89 -0.66
C PHE A 257 10.01 1.51 -1.87
N THR A 258 10.55 0.66 -2.74
CA THR A 258 9.79 0.03 -3.82
C THR A 258 10.30 -1.39 -4.04
N GLU A 259 9.47 -2.26 -4.60
CA GLU A 259 9.78 -3.67 -4.74
C GLU A 259 10.66 -3.98 -5.96
N HIS A 260 11.09 -5.23 -6.05
CA HIS A 260 11.72 -5.79 -7.23
C HIS A 260 10.85 -5.65 -8.49
N HIS A 261 11.48 -5.36 -9.64
CA HIS A 261 10.84 -5.13 -10.94
C HIS A 261 9.90 -3.93 -11.03
N GLN A 262 9.93 -3.03 -10.05
CA GLN A 262 9.19 -1.77 -10.08
C GLN A 262 9.97 -0.66 -10.79
N THR A 263 9.37 0.53 -10.84
CA THR A 263 9.96 1.72 -11.45
C THR A 263 10.40 2.74 -10.40
N SER A 264 11.43 3.53 -10.75
CA SER A 264 11.88 4.70 -9.98
C SER A 264 11.86 5.92 -10.90
N VAL A 265 11.35 7.05 -10.39
CA VAL A 265 11.13 8.24 -11.21
C VAL A 265 12.38 9.12 -11.21
N ARG A 266 12.93 9.40 -12.40
CA ARG A 266 13.88 10.50 -12.58
C ARG A 266 13.08 11.81 -12.68
N PRO A 267 13.31 12.79 -11.78
CA PRO A 267 12.65 14.09 -11.88
C PRO A 267 12.99 14.81 -13.19
N ASN A 268 12.09 15.65 -13.68
CA ASN A 268 12.37 16.47 -14.86
C ASN A 268 13.48 17.48 -14.56
N ASN A 269 14.29 17.80 -15.57
CA ASN A 269 15.32 18.85 -15.52
C ASN A 269 16.39 18.67 -14.44
N VAL A 270 16.69 17.44 -14.04
CA VAL A 270 17.85 17.14 -13.19
C VAL A 270 19.03 16.71 -14.05
N GLU A 271 20.21 17.22 -13.73
CA GLU A 271 21.46 16.91 -14.42
C GLU A 271 21.95 15.50 -14.07
N TYR A 272 21.82 15.07 -12.81
CA TYR A 272 22.46 13.82 -12.39
C TYR A 272 21.65 13.02 -11.35
N MET A 273 21.21 11.82 -11.77
CA MET A 273 20.62 10.79 -10.93
C MET A 273 21.48 9.53 -11.03
N HIS A 274 21.94 8.99 -9.90
CA HIS A 274 22.79 7.79 -9.90
C HIS A 274 22.27 6.72 -8.95
N TYR A 275 22.51 5.46 -9.29
CA TYR A 275 22.25 4.29 -8.44
C TYR A 275 23.31 4.15 -7.34
N GLU A 276 22.99 3.46 -6.27
CA GLU A 276 23.92 3.10 -5.20
C GLU A 276 23.60 1.66 -4.75
N ALA A 277 24.32 0.66 -5.28
CA ALA A 277 24.14 -0.71 -4.82
C ALA A 277 24.66 -0.87 -3.40
N GLU A 278 23.82 -1.40 -2.50
CA GLU A 278 24.19 -1.59 -1.09
C GLU A 278 23.76 -2.96 -0.56
N LEU A 279 24.61 -3.54 0.29
CA LEU A 279 24.22 -4.58 1.23
C LEU A 279 23.39 -3.93 2.35
N VAL A 280 22.24 -4.52 2.65
CA VAL A 280 21.38 -4.12 3.76
C VAL A 280 21.38 -5.20 4.83
N VAL A 281 21.71 -4.82 6.06
CA VAL A 281 21.67 -5.70 7.23
C VAL A 281 20.32 -5.55 7.92
N VAL A 282 19.65 -6.66 8.22
CA VAL A 282 18.36 -6.66 8.92
C VAL A 282 18.55 -7.11 10.37
N ILE A 283 18.09 -6.29 11.31
CA ILE A 283 18.14 -6.59 12.75
C ILE A 283 17.07 -7.64 13.10
N GLY A 284 17.47 -8.69 13.79
CA GLY A 284 16.59 -9.80 14.24
C GLY A 284 16.27 -9.79 15.73
N LYS A 285 17.09 -9.11 16.54
CA LYS A 285 16.91 -9.00 18.00
C LYS A 285 17.08 -7.55 18.44
N THR A 286 16.36 -7.15 19.48
CA THR A 286 16.49 -5.82 20.08
C THR A 286 17.91 -5.60 20.61
N ALA A 287 18.63 -4.58 20.12
CA ALA A 287 20.00 -4.25 20.50
C ALA A 287 20.09 -2.88 21.16
N ARG A 288 20.68 -2.81 22.35
CA ARG A 288 21.01 -1.58 23.08
C ARG A 288 22.31 -1.81 23.84
N LYS A 289 23.29 -0.90 23.69
CA LYS A 289 24.63 -0.99 24.29
C LYS A 289 25.31 -2.35 24.03
N VAL A 290 25.18 -2.83 22.79
CA VAL A 290 25.77 -4.10 22.35
C VAL A 290 27.23 -3.89 21.97
N SER A 291 28.11 -4.79 22.42
CA SER A 291 29.53 -4.74 22.05
C SER A 291 29.74 -5.18 20.60
N GLU A 292 30.81 -4.71 19.96
CA GLU A 292 31.17 -5.14 18.60
C GLU A 292 31.33 -6.67 18.49
N ALA A 293 31.85 -7.32 19.53
CA ALA A 293 32.06 -8.77 19.57
C ALA A 293 30.73 -9.57 19.55
N GLU A 294 29.65 -9.01 20.08
CA GLU A 294 28.34 -9.66 20.20
C GLU A 294 27.37 -9.21 19.09
N ALA A 295 27.69 -8.15 18.35
CA ALA A 295 26.79 -7.48 17.43
C ALA A 295 26.18 -8.42 16.35
N MET A 296 26.95 -9.40 15.86
CA MET A 296 26.47 -10.35 14.85
C MET A 296 25.36 -11.29 15.36
N GLU A 297 25.20 -11.44 16.69
CA GLU A 297 24.12 -12.22 17.28
C GLU A 297 22.73 -11.56 17.11
N TYR A 298 22.72 -10.25 16.85
CA TYR A 298 21.52 -9.42 16.70
C TYR A 298 21.05 -9.29 15.25
N VAL A 299 21.85 -9.74 14.29
CA VAL A 299 21.49 -9.80 12.87
C VAL A 299 20.52 -10.97 12.63
N ALA A 300 19.44 -10.73 11.88
CA ALA A 300 18.59 -11.77 11.29
C ALA A 300 19.19 -12.28 9.97
N GLY A 301 19.55 -11.35 9.09
CA GLY A 301 20.06 -11.69 7.77
C GLY A 301 20.33 -10.46 6.93
N TYR A 302 20.41 -10.68 5.62
CA TYR A 302 20.85 -9.72 4.62
C TYR A 302 19.84 -9.57 3.49
N THR A 303 19.71 -8.35 2.98
CA THR A 303 19.02 -8.06 1.72
C THR A 303 19.83 -7.07 0.90
N VAL A 304 19.31 -6.65 -0.25
CA VAL A 304 19.94 -5.70 -1.17
C VAL A 304 19.02 -4.51 -1.38
N CYS A 305 19.59 -3.31 -1.46
CA CYS A 305 18.86 -2.15 -1.97
C CYS A 305 19.65 -1.39 -3.03
N ASN A 306 18.95 -0.52 -3.74
CA ASN A 306 19.53 0.51 -4.59
C ASN A 306 19.17 1.89 -4.00
N ASP A 307 20.12 2.58 -3.37
CA ASP A 307 19.89 3.87 -2.69
C ASP A 307 20.09 5.07 -3.62
N TYR A 308 19.18 5.24 -4.59
CA TYR A 308 19.29 6.32 -5.58
C TYR A 308 19.47 7.71 -4.94
N ALA A 309 20.22 8.56 -5.62
CA ALA A 309 20.37 9.96 -5.24
C ALA A 309 20.23 10.89 -6.44
N ILE A 310 19.59 12.04 -6.21
CA ILE A 310 19.50 13.16 -7.15
C ILE A 310 20.48 14.24 -6.69
N ARG A 311 21.64 14.36 -7.36
CA ARG A 311 22.72 15.25 -6.88
C ARG A 311 22.32 16.72 -6.88
N ASP A 312 21.51 17.13 -7.85
CA ASP A 312 20.98 18.49 -8.00
C ASP A 312 20.25 19.00 -6.75
N TYR A 313 19.72 18.09 -5.94
CA TYR A 313 18.91 18.42 -4.77
C TYR A 313 19.70 18.43 -3.46
N LEU A 314 21.00 18.16 -3.51
CA LEU A 314 21.87 18.25 -2.34
C LEU A 314 21.99 19.69 -1.86
N GLU A 315 21.76 19.88 -0.56
CA GLU A 315 22.06 21.10 0.18
C GLU A 315 22.99 20.77 1.36
N ASN A 316 23.68 21.77 1.90
CA ASN A 316 24.61 21.60 3.03
C ASN A 316 23.91 21.64 4.40
N TYR A 317 22.67 21.15 4.44
CA TYR A 317 21.84 21.10 5.63
C TYR A 317 21.32 19.69 5.82
N TYR A 318 21.70 19.06 6.93
CA TYR A 318 21.50 17.63 7.21
C TYR A 318 21.81 16.76 5.99
N ARG A 319 23.03 16.93 5.46
CA ARG A 319 23.50 16.33 4.21
C ARG A 319 23.92 14.85 4.38
N PRO A 320 23.39 13.91 3.57
CA PRO A 320 22.39 14.09 2.51
C PRO A 320 20.96 14.23 3.07
N ASN A 321 20.17 15.16 2.50
CA ASN A 321 18.84 15.51 3.00
C ASN A 321 17.73 14.63 2.40
N LEU A 322 16.52 14.70 2.97
CA LEU A 322 15.37 13.88 2.55
C LEU A 322 14.93 14.12 1.10
N ARG A 323 15.09 15.34 0.56
CA ARG A 323 14.71 15.62 -0.84
C ARG A 323 15.57 14.84 -1.84
N VAL A 324 16.76 14.42 -1.41
CA VAL A 324 17.66 13.53 -2.16
C VAL A 324 17.35 12.07 -1.85
N LYS A 325 17.26 11.72 -0.57
CA LYS A 325 17.33 10.32 -0.10
C LYS A 325 16.00 9.71 0.37
N SER A 326 14.89 10.41 0.32
CA SER A 326 13.57 9.89 0.74
C SER A 326 12.46 10.22 -0.26
N ARG A 327 12.79 10.27 -1.54
CA ARG A 327 11.81 10.44 -2.61
C ARG A 327 11.05 9.13 -2.84
N ASP A 328 9.77 9.23 -3.17
CA ASP A 328 8.89 8.08 -3.40
C ASP A 328 9.48 7.08 -4.41
N GLY A 329 9.58 5.82 -4.01
CA GLY A 329 10.06 4.73 -4.87
C GLY A 329 11.50 4.86 -5.37
N LEU A 330 12.34 5.72 -4.79
CA LEU A 330 13.77 5.84 -5.12
C LEU A 330 14.67 4.93 -4.28
N THR A 331 14.10 3.97 -3.58
CA THR A 331 14.87 2.94 -2.86
C THR A 331 14.29 1.56 -3.17
N PRO A 332 14.54 1.00 -4.36
CA PRO A 332 14.31 -0.41 -4.60
C PRO A 332 14.98 -1.24 -3.50
N ILE A 333 14.24 -2.17 -2.90
CA ILE A 333 14.76 -3.07 -1.87
C ILE A 333 14.29 -4.51 -2.15
N GLY A 334 15.15 -5.48 -1.84
CA GLY A 334 14.87 -6.90 -2.04
C GLY A 334 13.68 -7.35 -1.17
N PRO A 335 12.65 -8.02 -1.74
CA PRO A 335 11.54 -8.57 -0.97
C PRO A 335 11.91 -9.83 -0.18
N TRP A 336 13.18 -10.26 -0.24
CA TRP A 336 13.72 -11.42 0.45
C TRP A 336 14.77 -10.99 1.49
N ILE A 337 14.93 -11.82 2.51
CA ILE A 337 16.01 -11.75 3.48
C ILE A 337 16.72 -13.10 3.42
N VAL A 338 18.03 -13.08 3.18
CA VAL A 338 18.89 -14.26 3.28
C VAL A 338 19.35 -14.37 4.73
N ASP A 339 19.01 -15.48 5.38
CA ASP A 339 19.42 -15.74 6.78
C ASP A 339 20.93 -15.58 6.93
N LYS A 340 21.37 -15.02 8.07
CA LYS A 340 22.79 -14.74 8.27
C LYS A 340 23.66 -16.00 8.19
N GLU A 341 23.13 -17.15 8.58
CA GLU A 341 23.82 -18.43 8.55
C GLU A 341 24.08 -18.93 7.12
N ALA A 342 23.32 -18.44 6.14
CA ALA A 342 23.51 -18.78 4.72
C ALA A 342 24.61 -17.93 4.05
N VAL A 343 25.05 -16.84 4.69
CA VAL A 343 26.13 -15.97 4.21
C VAL A 343 27.38 -16.23 5.06
N SER A 344 28.34 -16.97 4.49
CA SER A 344 29.54 -17.41 5.23
C SER A 344 30.45 -16.26 5.67
N ASP A 345 30.56 -15.20 4.87
CA ASP A 345 31.36 -14.02 5.18
C ASP A 345 30.70 -12.75 4.61
N PRO A 346 29.95 -11.97 5.43
CA PRO A 346 29.26 -10.78 4.96
C PRO A 346 30.20 -9.61 4.65
N HIS A 347 31.49 -9.71 5.01
CA HIS A 347 32.54 -8.71 4.74
C HIS A 347 33.42 -9.12 3.56
N ASN A 348 32.98 -10.05 2.72
CA ASN A 348 33.67 -10.43 1.49
C ASN A 348 32.69 -10.74 0.34
N LEU A 349 31.61 -9.95 0.22
CA LEU A 349 30.59 -10.11 -0.80
C LEU A 349 30.82 -9.13 -1.96
N THR A 350 30.73 -9.62 -3.18
CA THR A 350 30.79 -8.76 -4.38
C THR A 350 29.46 -8.02 -4.57
N LEU A 351 29.51 -6.71 -4.80
CA LEU A 351 28.36 -5.89 -5.23
C LEU A 351 28.59 -5.42 -6.67
N ARG A 352 27.55 -5.50 -7.50
CA ARG A 352 27.59 -5.06 -8.90
C ARG A 352 26.35 -4.26 -9.25
N THR A 353 26.52 -3.25 -10.10
CA THR A 353 25.41 -2.58 -10.77
C THR A 353 25.56 -2.65 -12.28
N PHE A 354 24.50 -3.10 -12.94
CA PHE A 354 24.37 -3.12 -14.38
C PHE A 354 23.32 -2.11 -14.83
N VAL A 355 23.60 -1.39 -15.91
CA VAL A 355 22.63 -0.53 -16.60
C VAL A 355 22.47 -1.05 -18.02
N ASN A 356 21.26 -1.46 -18.38
CA ASN A 356 20.96 -2.08 -19.69
C ASN A 356 21.88 -3.27 -20.04
N GLY A 357 22.28 -4.03 -19.01
CA GLY A 357 23.19 -5.18 -19.14
C GLY A 357 24.67 -4.85 -19.13
N GLU A 358 25.06 -3.56 -19.17
CA GLU A 358 26.46 -3.13 -19.06
C GLU A 358 26.85 -2.99 -17.59
N LEU A 359 27.95 -3.62 -17.16
CA LEU A 359 28.50 -3.45 -15.80
C LEU A 359 29.04 -2.02 -15.64
N ARG A 360 28.52 -1.28 -14.66
CA ARG A 360 28.90 0.12 -14.41
C ARG A 360 29.48 0.35 -13.01
N GLN A 361 29.16 -0.51 -12.05
CA GLN A 361 29.66 -0.46 -10.68
C GLN A 361 30.09 -1.85 -10.25
N GLU A 362 31.24 -1.97 -9.59
CA GLU A 362 31.70 -3.20 -8.96
C GLU A 362 32.52 -2.86 -7.72
N GLY A 363 32.28 -3.56 -6.61
CA GLY A 363 33.03 -3.42 -5.37
C GLY A 363 32.82 -4.63 -4.46
N THR A 364 33.46 -4.62 -3.29
CA THR A 364 33.36 -5.70 -2.30
C THR A 364 33.10 -5.16 -0.91
N THR A 365 32.28 -5.84 -0.12
CA THR A 365 32.05 -5.47 1.29
C THR A 365 33.32 -5.56 2.15
N ALA A 366 34.41 -6.13 1.64
CA ALA A 366 35.73 -6.08 2.27
C ALA A 366 36.30 -4.65 2.37
N ASP A 367 35.81 -3.73 1.54
CA ASP A 367 36.23 -2.33 1.52
C ASP A 367 35.37 -1.43 2.43
N LEU A 368 34.46 -2.01 3.24
CA LEU A 368 33.70 -1.27 4.24
C LEU A 368 34.64 -0.62 5.26
N ILE A 369 34.55 0.70 5.43
CA ILE A 369 35.36 1.45 6.39
C ILE A 369 34.92 1.11 7.82
N PHE A 370 33.60 1.15 8.06
CA PHE A 370 32.98 0.72 9.29
C PHE A 370 32.28 -0.63 9.06
N SER A 371 32.73 -1.65 9.77
CA SER A 371 32.22 -3.01 9.69
C SER A 371 30.76 -3.09 10.17
N ILE A 372 30.01 -4.08 9.68
CA ILE A 372 28.65 -4.40 10.18
C ILE A 372 28.56 -4.45 11.72
N PRO A 373 29.41 -5.21 12.45
CA PRO A 373 29.33 -5.27 13.91
C PRO A 373 29.68 -3.92 14.56
N PHE A 374 30.61 -3.15 14.00
CA PHE A 374 30.91 -1.80 14.48
C PHE A 374 29.71 -0.87 14.33
N LEU A 375 29.02 -0.89 13.19
CA LEU A 375 27.84 -0.06 12.94
C LEU A 375 26.69 -0.36 13.91
N ILE A 376 26.43 -1.65 14.15
CA ILE A 376 25.42 -2.09 15.12
C ILE A 376 25.80 -1.62 16.52
N SER A 377 27.06 -1.84 16.93
CA SER A 377 27.55 -1.41 18.24
C SER A 377 27.40 0.11 18.40
N TYR A 378 27.87 0.88 17.41
CA TYR A 378 27.81 2.34 17.37
C TYR A 378 26.39 2.88 17.49
N LEU A 379 25.44 2.36 16.71
CA LEU A 379 24.05 2.80 16.77
C LEU A 379 23.41 2.40 18.12
N SER A 380 23.66 1.16 18.56
CA SER A 380 23.09 0.64 19.81
C SER A 380 23.56 1.38 21.05
N GLU A 381 24.71 2.07 20.98
CA GLU A 381 25.28 2.86 22.09
C GLU A 381 24.33 3.98 22.54
N PHE A 382 23.69 4.67 21.59
CA PHE A 382 22.83 5.82 21.88
C PHE A 382 21.35 5.63 21.54
N MET A 383 20.97 4.68 20.68
CA MET A 383 19.58 4.36 20.35
C MET A 383 19.30 2.84 20.39
N THR A 384 18.07 2.43 20.71
CA THR A 384 17.68 1.02 20.64
C THR A 384 17.38 0.64 19.19
N LEU A 385 18.07 -0.38 18.67
CA LEU A 385 17.71 -1.05 17.43
C LEU A 385 16.70 -2.16 17.73
N GLN A 386 15.69 -2.30 16.89
CA GLN A 386 14.59 -3.25 17.05
C GLN A 386 14.53 -4.23 15.88
N PRO A 387 13.96 -5.44 16.07
CA PRO A 387 13.72 -6.36 14.96
C PRO A 387 13.02 -5.67 13.78
N GLY A 388 13.53 -5.94 12.58
CA GLY A 388 13.09 -5.33 11.32
C GLY A 388 13.75 -3.99 11.00
N ASP A 389 14.49 -3.34 11.90
CA ASP A 389 15.35 -2.21 11.52
C ASP A 389 16.40 -2.66 10.51
N MET A 390 16.77 -1.77 9.61
CA MET A 390 17.63 -2.05 8.46
C MET A 390 18.80 -1.08 8.43
N ILE A 391 19.98 -1.56 8.06
CA ILE A 391 21.20 -0.76 7.89
C ILE A 391 21.72 -0.96 6.47
N ALA A 392 21.50 0.02 5.59
CA ALA A 392 22.13 0.11 4.28
C ALA A 392 23.58 0.59 4.47
N THR A 393 24.53 -0.27 4.13
CA THR A 393 25.92 -0.19 4.60
C THR A 393 26.80 0.77 3.80
N GLY A 394 26.24 1.44 2.78
CA GLY A 394 26.96 2.29 1.84
C GLY A 394 27.24 1.58 0.52
N THR A 395 27.78 2.34 -0.43
CA THR A 395 28.05 1.91 -1.80
C THR A 395 29.52 2.11 -2.20
N PRO A 396 30.10 1.23 -3.05
CA PRO A 396 31.45 1.42 -3.61
C PRO A 396 31.49 2.52 -4.67
N LYS A 397 32.68 2.84 -5.20
CA LYS A 397 32.83 3.77 -6.33
C LYS A 397 32.14 3.25 -7.60
N GLY A 398 32.08 4.09 -8.64
CA GLY A 398 31.49 3.69 -9.94
C GLY A 398 30.03 4.13 -10.11
N LEU A 399 29.71 5.30 -9.55
CA LEU A 399 28.41 5.93 -9.73
C LEU A 399 28.35 6.53 -11.14
N SER A 400 27.26 6.27 -11.87
CA SER A 400 27.00 6.90 -13.16
C SER A 400 25.56 7.36 -13.29
N ASP A 401 25.33 8.32 -14.17
CA ASP A 401 23.99 8.84 -14.45
C ASP A 401 23.07 7.75 -15.04
N VAL A 402 21.78 7.76 -14.67
CA VAL A 402 20.73 6.86 -15.21
C VAL A 402 19.49 7.61 -15.65
N VAL A 403 18.95 7.27 -16.82
CA VAL A 403 17.90 8.04 -17.50
C VAL A 403 16.63 7.20 -17.76
N PRO A 404 15.46 7.84 -17.98
CA PRO A 404 14.24 7.13 -18.34
C PRO A 404 14.45 6.13 -19.50
N GLY A 405 13.94 4.91 -19.31
CA GLY A 405 14.17 3.77 -20.20
C GLY A 405 15.25 2.80 -19.73
N ASP A 406 16.15 3.23 -18.83
CA ASP A 406 17.20 2.37 -18.31
C ASP A 406 16.63 1.27 -17.39
N GLU A 407 17.09 0.04 -17.61
CA GLU A 407 16.98 -1.06 -16.64
C GLU A 407 18.24 -1.07 -15.77
N VAL A 408 18.08 -0.81 -14.48
CA VAL A 408 19.15 -0.81 -13.49
C VAL A 408 19.02 -2.08 -12.65
N VAL A 409 20.09 -2.87 -12.62
CA VAL A 409 20.16 -4.11 -11.86
C VAL A 409 21.27 -4.00 -10.85
N VAL A 410 20.94 -4.06 -9.57
CA VAL A 410 21.93 -4.21 -8.49
C VAL A 410 21.98 -5.66 -8.06
N GLU A 411 23.17 -6.19 -7.80
CA GLU A 411 23.37 -7.56 -7.39
C GLU A 411 24.39 -7.61 -6.25
N VAL A 412 24.06 -8.37 -5.21
CA VAL A 412 24.98 -8.70 -4.12
C VAL A 412 25.13 -10.21 -4.09
N GLU A 413 26.37 -10.67 -4.25
CA GLU A 413 26.72 -12.08 -4.30
C GLU A 413 26.18 -12.85 -3.10
N GLY A 414 25.52 -13.98 -3.34
CA GLY A 414 24.91 -14.81 -2.29
C GLY A 414 23.68 -14.22 -1.59
N VAL A 415 23.32 -12.95 -1.87
CA VAL A 415 22.19 -12.26 -1.21
C VAL A 415 21.03 -12.02 -2.17
N GLY A 416 21.28 -11.51 -3.38
CA GLY A 416 20.22 -11.39 -4.38
C GLY A 416 20.48 -10.39 -5.50
N ARG A 417 19.58 -10.43 -6.49
CA ARG A 417 19.62 -9.61 -7.70
C ARG A 417 18.35 -8.80 -7.83
N LEU A 418 18.46 -7.47 -7.73
CA LEU A 418 17.35 -6.53 -7.67
C LEU A 418 17.31 -5.67 -8.94
N VAL A 419 16.23 -5.82 -9.70
CA VAL A 419 15.95 -5.09 -10.95
C VAL A 419 15.00 -3.92 -10.67
N ASN A 420 15.28 -2.77 -11.26
CA ASN A 420 14.45 -1.57 -11.25
C ASN A 420 14.52 -0.87 -12.62
N ARG A 421 13.48 -0.12 -13.00
CA ARG A 421 13.46 0.66 -14.26
C ARG A 421 13.29 2.14 -14.01
N ILE A 422 14.10 2.96 -14.66
CA ILE A 422 13.97 4.42 -14.58
C ILE A 422 12.87 4.89 -15.53
N VAL A 423 12.00 5.76 -15.05
CA VAL A 423 10.92 6.38 -15.83
C VAL A 423 10.92 7.89 -15.65
N SER A 424 10.41 8.63 -16.63
CA SER A 424 10.20 10.07 -16.51
C SER A 424 9.01 10.40 -15.59
N GLU A 425 8.92 11.63 -15.08
CA GLU A 425 7.77 12.04 -14.25
C GLU A 425 6.41 11.89 -14.98
N GLY A 426 6.41 12.02 -16.32
CA GLY A 426 5.21 11.82 -17.15
C GLY A 426 4.90 10.34 -17.47
N GLU A 427 5.84 9.44 -17.19
CA GLU A 427 5.72 7.98 -17.41
C GLU A 427 5.36 7.20 -16.16
N ARG A 428 5.19 7.86 -15.00
CA ARG A 428 4.37 7.32 -13.90
C ARG A 428 2.90 7.33 -14.34
N LYS A 429 2.61 6.67 -15.47
CA LYS A 429 1.26 6.52 -16.01
C LYS A 429 0.54 5.56 -15.08
N MET A 430 -0.46 6.09 -14.39
CA MET A 430 -1.53 5.28 -13.82
C MET A 430 -1.94 4.22 -14.84
N LYS A 431 -1.99 2.95 -14.41
CA LYS A 431 -2.40 1.85 -15.30
C LYS A 431 -3.75 2.23 -15.90
N LYS A 432 -3.83 2.32 -17.24
CA LYS A 432 -5.09 2.58 -17.95
C LYS A 432 -5.74 1.27 -18.33
N ILE A 433 -6.99 1.11 -17.93
CA ILE A 433 -7.84 -0.03 -18.28
C ILE A 433 -8.82 0.44 -19.32
N ASN A 434 -8.79 -0.25 -20.45
CA ASN A 434 -9.53 0.10 -21.64
C ASN A 434 -10.68 -0.91 -21.86
N HIS A 435 -11.41 -0.75 -22.95
CA HIS A 435 -12.39 -1.74 -23.38
C HIS A 435 -11.70 -2.90 -24.13
N TRP A 436 -12.28 -4.09 -24.08
CA TRP A 436 -11.93 -5.19 -24.99
C TRP A 436 -13.03 -5.35 -26.02
N ILE A 437 -12.83 -4.81 -27.23
CA ILE A 437 -13.83 -4.82 -28.29
C ILE A 437 -13.23 -5.44 -29.54
N ASN A 438 -13.89 -6.47 -30.07
CA ASN A 438 -13.47 -7.17 -31.28
C ASN A 438 -12.00 -7.67 -31.21
N GLY A 439 -11.60 -8.23 -30.07
CA GLY A 439 -10.24 -8.73 -29.84
C GLY A 439 -9.15 -7.64 -29.76
N LYS A 440 -9.54 -6.36 -29.57
CA LYS A 440 -8.61 -5.24 -29.43
C LYS A 440 -8.83 -4.53 -28.10
N ASN A 441 -7.74 -3.99 -27.57
CA ASN A 441 -7.75 -3.05 -26.46
C ASN A 441 -8.11 -1.65 -27.00
N VAL A 442 -9.31 -1.16 -26.70
CA VAL A 442 -9.89 0.07 -27.25
C VAL A 442 -9.99 1.12 -26.15
N ALA A 443 -9.23 2.21 -26.30
CA ALA A 443 -9.24 3.33 -25.37
C ALA A 443 -10.63 3.99 -25.29
N GLY A 444 -11.04 4.36 -24.07
CA GLY A 444 -12.21 5.22 -23.86
C GLY A 444 -11.88 6.70 -24.11
N ASN A 445 -12.93 7.50 -24.30
CA ASN A 445 -12.81 8.96 -24.37
C ASN A 445 -12.62 9.58 -22.97
N ASP A 446 -13.30 9.01 -21.97
CA ASP A 446 -13.25 9.43 -20.57
C ASP A 446 -12.79 8.27 -19.69
N TYR A 447 -12.27 8.58 -18.50
CA TYR A 447 -11.80 7.60 -17.52
C TYR A 447 -12.27 7.97 -16.11
N PHE A 448 -12.48 6.96 -15.27
CA PHE A 448 -12.71 7.10 -13.84
C PHE A 448 -11.66 6.31 -13.06
N GLN A 449 -11.45 6.64 -11.78
CA GLN A 449 -10.48 5.93 -10.94
C GLN A 449 -11.12 4.74 -10.24
N THR A 450 -10.38 3.62 -10.18
CA THR A 450 -10.65 2.53 -9.22
C THR A 450 -9.60 2.58 -8.12
N THR A 451 -10.01 2.30 -6.88
CA THR A 451 -9.16 2.46 -5.69
C THR A 451 -9.14 1.18 -4.86
N ASN A 452 -8.01 0.92 -4.19
CA ASN A 452 -7.91 -0.14 -3.22
C ASN A 452 -8.78 0.20 -2.00
N PRO A 453 -9.80 -0.60 -1.65
CA PRO A 453 -10.69 -0.27 -0.55
C PRO A 453 -10.05 -0.39 0.83
N ALA A 454 -8.92 -1.10 0.96
CA ALA A 454 -8.21 -1.25 2.23
C ALA A 454 -7.30 -0.05 2.54
N THR A 455 -6.72 0.58 1.52
CA THR A 455 -5.73 1.66 1.70
C THR A 455 -6.22 3.03 1.19
N GLY A 456 -7.17 3.04 0.26
CA GLY A 456 -7.63 4.24 -0.44
C GLY A 456 -6.77 4.61 -1.66
N ASP A 457 -5.70 3.86 -1.94
CA ASP A 457 -4.80 4.16 -3.05
C ASP A 457 -5.48 3.96 -4.41
N VAL A 458 -5.15 4.82 -5.37
CA VAL A 458 -5.64 4.65 -6.74
C VAL A 458 -4.90 3.49 -7.42
N LEU A 459 -5.64 2.51 -7.92
CA LEU A 459 -5.08 1.32 -8.58
C LEU A 459 -4.92 1.54 -10.10
N ALA A 460 -5.92 2.14 -10.74
CA ALA A 460 -5.95 2.35 -12.19
C ALA A 460 -6.93 3.46 -12.58
N GLU A 461 -6.71 4.03 -13.77
CA GLU A 461 -7.72 4.78 -14.51
C GLU A 461 -8.46 3.82 -15.45
N VAL A 462 -9.79 3.83 -15.43
CA VAL A 462 -10.65 2.85 -16.10
C VAL A 462 -11.56 3.57 -17.07
N ALA A 463 -11.61 3.11 -18.32
CA ALA A 463 -12.39 3.72 -19.37
C ALA A 463 -13.88 3.79 -19.00
N SER A 464 -14.48 4.97 -19.15
CA SER A 464 -15.88 5.24 -18.86
C SER A 464 -16.72 5.09 -20.12
N GLY A 465 -17.10 3.85 -20.46
CA GLY A 465 -17.88 3.55 -21.65
C GLY A 465 -19.33 4.02 -21.58
N GLY A 466 -19.92 4.24 -22.75
CA GLY A 466 -21.32 4.58 -22.94
C GLY A 466 -21.94 3.84 -24.13
N GLU A 467 -22.99 4.44 -24.70
CA GLU A 467 -23.75 3.84 -25.79
C GLU A 467 -22.89 3.58 -27.04
N ALA A 468 -21.90 4.43 -27.33
CA ALA A 468 -21.04 4.28 -28.50
C ALA A 468 -20.17 3.00 -28.42
N GLU A 469 -19.52 2.76 -27.29
CA GLU A 469 -18.68 1.58 -27.08
C GLU A 469 -19.53 0.31 -26.99
N VAL A 470 -20.72 0.39 -26.38
CA VAL A 470 -21.69 -0.70 -26.36
C VAL A 470 -22.13 -1.07 -27.79
N ASN A 471 -22.45 -0.09 -28.63
CA ASN A 471 -22.85 -0.34 -30.02
C ASN A 471 -21.74 -1.04 -30.81
N GLN A 472 -20.49 -0.61 -30.62
CA GLN A 472 -19.32 -1.26 -31.22
C GLN A 472 -19.15 -2.71 -30.74
N ALA A 473 -19.24 -2.94 -29.43
CA ALA A 473 -19.13 -4.27 -28.84
C ALA A 473 -20.26 -5.21 -29.29
N VAL A 474 -21.50 -4.74 -29.33
CA VAL A 474 -22.65 -5.53 -29.78
C VAL A 474 -22.57 -5.82 -31.28
N ALA A 475 -22.13 -4.86 -32.10
CA ALA A 475 -21.91 -5.08 -33.53
C ALA A 475 -20.85 -6.17 -33.77
N ALA A 476 -19.72 -6.10 -33.06
CA ALA A 476 -18.67 -7.13 -33.13
C ALA A 476 -19.19 -8.50 -32.65
N ALA A 477 -19.95 -8.55 -31.56
CA ALA A 477 -20.57 -9.78 -31.06
C ALA A 477 -21.56 -10.39 -32.06
N LYS A 478 -22.34 -9.55 -32.74
CA LYS A 478 -23.30 -9.98 -33.76
C LYS A 478 -22.61 -10.51 -35.01
N GLU A 479 -21.52 -9.88 -35.44
CA GLU A 479 -20.73 -10.32 -36.59
C GLU A 479 -20.01 -11.66 -36.31
N ALA A 480 -19.46 -11.84 -35.11
CA ALA A 480 -18.79 -13.07 -34.71
C ALA A 480 -19.75 -14.26 -34.51
N PHE A 481 -21.01 -13.99 -34.18
CA PHE A 481 -21.98 -14.99 -33.74
C PHE A 481 -22.18 -16.16 -34.73
N PRO A 482 -22.43 -15.96 -36.03
CA PRO A 482 -22.67 -17.07 -36.96
C PRO A 482 -21.48 -18.03 -37.05
N LYS A 483 -20.24 -17.52 -37.05
CA LYS A 483 -19.04 -18.37 -37.10
C LYS A 483 -18.83 -19.13 -35.79
N TRP A 484 -19.03 -18.46 -34.65
CA TRP A 484 -18.87 -19.08 -33.33
C TRP A 484 -19.92 -20.14 -33.01
N ALA A 485 -21.19 -19.86 -33.35
CA ALA A 485 -22.30 -20.79 -33.18
C ALA A 485 -22.09 -22.08 -33.99
N ASN A 486 -21.60 -21.95 -35.22
CA ASN A 486 -21.32 -23.07 -36.13
C ASN A 486 -19.95 -23.74 -35.93
N LEU A 487 -19.10 -23.21 -35.05
CA LEU A 487 -17.83 -23.86 -34.71
C LEU A 487 -18.12 -25.25 -34.12
N PRO A 488 -17.45 -26.33 -34.60
CA PRO A 488 -17.69 -27.67 -34.07
C PRO A 488 -17.56 -27.72 -32.55
N MET A 489 -18.51 -28.38 -31.88
CA MET A 489 -18.59 -28.39 -30.41
C MET A 489 -17.28 -28.82 -29.74
N LYS A 490 -16.56 -29.77 -30.34
CA LYS A 490 -15.24 -30.23 -29.86
C LYS A 490 -14.17 -29.13 -29.92
N GLU A 491 -14.15 -28.33 -30.98
CA GLU A 491 -13.20 -27.22 -31.12
C GLU A 491 -13.55 -26.08 -30.16
N ARG A 492 -14.84 -25.78 -30.02
CA ARG A 492 -15.32 -24.81 -29.04
C ARG A 492 -14.95 -25.23 -27.62
N ALA A 493 -15.23 -26.48 -27.24
CA ALA A 493 -14.84 -27.05 -25.95
C ALA A 493 -13.32 -26.96 -25.70
N ARG A 494 -12.48 -27.20 -26.74
CA ARG A 494 -11.02 -27.06 -26.63
C ARG A 494 -10.61 -25.63 -26.26
N LEU A 495 -11.19 -24.62 -26.90
CA LEU A 495 -10.89 -23.21 -26.58
C LEU A 495 -11.35 -22.82 -25.17
N MET A 496 -12.53 -23.32 -24.75
CA MET A 496 -13.02 -23.11 -23.39
C MET A 496 -12.08 -23.73 -22.35
N ARG A 497 -11.62 -24.97 -22.54
CA ARG A 497 -10.63 -25.59 -21.64
C ARG A 497 -9.33 -24.80 -21.59
N ARG A 498 -8.79 -24.37 -22.74
CA ARG A 498 -7.58 -23.56 -22.78
C ARG A 498 -7.72 -22.25 -21.99
N LEU A 499 -8.89 -21.61 -22.01
CA LEU A 499 -9.14 -20.44 -21.18
C LEU A 499 -9.14 -20.80 -19.68
N GLY A 500 -9.71 -21.94 -19.29
CA GLY A 500 -9.56 -22.50 -17.94
C GLY A 500 -8.10 -22.71 -17.54
N ASP A 501 -7.32 -23.38 -18.39
CA ASP A 501 -5.89 -23.67 -18.14
C ASP A 501 -5.08 -22.37 -17.92
N LEU A 502 -5.36 -21.33 -18.71
CA LEU A 502 -4.70 -20.03 -18.58
C LEU A 502 -5.09 -19.31 -17.28
N ILE A 503 -6.33 -19.46 -16.81
CA ILE A 503 -6.73 -18.95 -15.50
C ILE A 503 -5.93 -19.65 -14.39
N ASP A 504 -5.79 -20.98 -14.46
CA ASP A 504 -5.03 -21.75 -13.46
C ASP A 504 -3.55 -21.37 -13.42
N GLN A 505 -2.95 -21.13 -14.58
CA GLN A 505 -1.56 -20.69 -14.70
C GLN A 505 -1.30 -19.30 -14.08
N ASN A 506 -2.34 -18.47 -14.00
CA ASN A 506 -2.23 -17.07 -13.54
C ASN A 506 -2.94 -16.82 -12.20
N VAL A 507 -3.28 -17.87 -11.42
CA VAL A 507 -3.96 -17.75 -10.12
C VAL A 507 -3.29 -16.72 -9.19
N PRO A 508 -1.96 -16.72 -8.96
CA PRO A 508 -1.34 -15.76 -8.04
C PRO A 508 -1.53 -14.30 -8.46
N GLU A 509 -1.39 -14.01 -9.76
CA GLU A 509 -1.53 -12.68 -10.34
C GLU A 509 -2.97 -12.19 -10.22
N ILE A 510 -3.93 -13.01 -10.66
CA ILE A 510 -5.36 -12.67 -10.64
C ILE A 510 -5.85 -12.52 -9.19
N ALA A 511 -5.39 -13.37 -8.26
CA ALA A 511 -5.77 -13.29 -6.86
C ALA A 511 -5.29 -12.00 -6.20
N ALA A 512 -4.05 -11.57 -6.49
CA ALA A 512 -3.51 -10.30 -6.00
C ALA A 512 -4.32 -9.11 -6.55
N MET A 513 -4.64 -9.12 -7.85
CA MET A 513 -5.50 -8.09 -8.46
C MET A 513 -6.90 -8.06 -7.85
N GLU A 514 -7.54 -9.23 -7.69
CA GLU A 514 -8.87 -9.34 -7.09
C GLU A 514 -8.85 -8.80 -5.65
N THR A 515 -7.87 -9.21 -4.85
CA THR A 515 -7.71 -8.74 -3.46
C THR A 515 -7.49 -7.24 -3.39
N ALA A 516 -6.65 -6.67 -4.26
CA ALA A 516 -6.41 -5.23 -4.29
C ALA A 516 -7.66 -4.42 -4.65
N ASP A 517 -8.44 -4.88 -5.64
CA ASP A 517 -9.61 -4.16 -6.17
C ASP A 517 -10.90 -4.38 -5.35
N THR A 518 -10.91 -5.37 -4.45
CA THR A 518 -12.11 -5.74 -3.68
C THR A 518 -11.96 -5.70 -2.16
N GLY A 519 -10.73 -5.75 -1.65
CA GLY A 519 -10.46 -5.92 -0.22
C GLY A 519 -10.71 -7.34 0.29
N LEU A 520 -10.96 -8.31 -0.59
CA LEU A 520 -11.09 -9.72 -0.21
C LEU A 520 -9.76 -10.30 0.29
N PRO A 521 -9.75 -11.06 1.40
CA PRO A 521 -8.53 -11.66 1.90
C PRO A 521 -7.84 -12.57 0.87
N ILE A 522 -6.53 -12.41 0.72
CA ILE A 522 -5.71 -13.12 -0.27
C ILE A 522 -5.83 -14.64 -0.14
N HIS A 523 -6.01 -15.13 1.08
CA HIS A 523 -6.25 -16.54 1.33
C HIS A 523 -7.53 -17.04 0.61
N GLN A 524 -8.61 -16.24 0.61
CA GLN A 524 -9.87 -16.61 -0.06
C GLN A 524 -9.75 -16.51 -1.58
N THR A 525 -9.13 -15.45 -2.11
CA THR A 525 -8.98 -15.26 -3.56
C THR A 525 -8.05 -16.32 -4.15
N LYS A 526 -6.86 -16.48 -3.57
CA LYS A 526 -5.81 -17.39 -4.06
C LYS A 526 -6.17 -18.87 -3.95
N ASN A 527 -6.74 -19.30 -2.82
CA ASN A 527 -6.92 -20.72 -2.56
C ASN A 527 -8.33 -21.24 -2.89
N VAL A 528 -9.31 -20.35 -3.11
CA VAL A 528 -10.72 -20.76 -3.28
C VAL A 528 -11.36 -20.13 -4.50
N LEU A 529 -11.40 -18.80 -4.59
CA LEU A 529 -12.26 -18.12 -5.57
C LEU A 529 -11.69 -18.19 -6.98
N ILE A 530 -10.41 -17.86 -7.18
CA ILE A 530 -9.80 -17.84 -8.51
C ILE A 530 -9.61 -19.26 -9.07
N PRO A 531 -9.07 -20.25 -8.31
CA PRO A 531 -8.99 -21.63 -8.81
C PRO A 531 -10.36 -22.21 -9.17
N ARG A 532 -11.41 -21.87 -8.42
CA ARG A 532 -12.77 -22.33 -8.76
C ARG A 532 -13.30 -21.67 -10.04
N ALA A 533 -12.79 -20.50 -10.44
CA ALA A 533 -13.25 -19.80 -11.62
C ALA A 533 -12.86 -20.52 -12.92
N SER A 534 -11.68 -21.18 -12.97
CA SER A 534 -11.24 -21.99 -14.11
C SER A 534 -12.16 -23.20 -14.33
N HIS A 535 -12.55 -23.89 -13.25
CA HIS A 535 -13.44 -25.06 -13.31
C HIS A 535 -14.78 -24.78 -14.00
N ASN A 536 -15.26 -23.53 -14.03
CA ASN A 536 -16.48 -23.18 -14.77
C ASN A 536 -16.30 -23.42 -16.27
N PHE A 537 -15.14 -23.08 -16.82
CA PHE A 537 -14.84 -23.26 -18.24
C PHE A 537 -14.67 -24.75 -18.58
N GLU A 538 -14.02 -25.52 -17.70
CA GLU A 538 -13.90 -26.97 -17.84
C GLU A 538 -15.27 -27.64 -17.84
N PHE A 539 -16.10 -27.34 -16.84
CA PHE A 539 -17.45 -27.89 -16.70
C PHE A 539 -18.31 -27.59 -17.94
N PHE A 540 -18.36 -26.33 -18.39
CA PHE A 540 -19.19 -25.98 -19.54
C PHE A 540 -18.61 -26.44 -20.88
N ALA A 541 -17.31 -26.69 -20.98
CA ALA A 541 -16.71 -27.37 -22.13
C ALA A 541 -17.20 -28.83 -22.26
N GLU A 542 -17.50 -29.50 -21.15
CA GLU A 542 -18.12 -30.83 -21.16
C GLU A 542 -19.61 -30.76 -21.46
N VAL A 543 -20.34 -29.86 -20.78
CA VAL A 543 -21.78 -29.68 -20.98
C VAL A 543 -22.10 -29.43 -22.45
N CYS A 544 -21.35 -28.58 -23.14
CA CYS A 544 -21.65 -28.24 -24.54
C CYS A 544 -21.54 -29.44 -25.50
N GLN A 545 -20.79 -30.48 -25.16
CA GLN A 545 -20.67 -31.71 -25.95
C GLN A 545 -21.80 -32.71 -25.68
N GLN A 546 -22.59 -32.50 -24.63
CA GLN A 546 -23.68 -33.40 -24.21
C GLN A 546 -25.08 -32.76 -24.34
N MET A 547 -25.17 -31.56 -24.92
CA MET A 547 -26.45 -30.88 -25.16
C MET A 547 -27.22 -31.53 -26.31
N ASN A 548 -28.14 -32.43 -25.96
CA ASN A 548 -28.97 -33.15 -26.91
C ASN A 548 -30.42 -32.67 -26.92
N GLY A 549 -31.04 -32.75 -28.09
CA GLY A 549 -32.48 -32.60 -28.26
C GLY A 549 -33.26 -33.83 -27.81
N LYS A 550 -34.58 -33.78 -27.93
CA LYS A 550 -35.49 -34.90 -27.71
C LYS A 550 -36.23 -35.22 -28.99
N THR A 551 -36.48 -36.50 -29.26
CA THR A 551 -37.34 -36.97 -30.34
C THR A 551 -38.67 -37.44 -29.76
N TYR A 552 -39.76 -37.15 -30.47
CA TYR A 552 -41.12 -37.50 -30.10
C TYR A 552 -41.81 -38.15 -31.29
N PRO A 553 -42.08 -39.46 -31.26
CA PRO A 553 -42.91 -40.10 -32.27
C PRO A 553 -44.34 -39.58 -32.12
N VAL A 554 -44.92 -39.11 -33.22
CA VAL A 554 -46.33 -38.64 -33.23
C VAL A 554 -47.21 -39.72 -33.82
N ASP A 555 -46.87 -40.20 -35.02
CA ASP A 555 -47.47 -41.35 -35.70
C ASP A 555 -46.43 -42.00 -36.66
N ASP A 556 -46.88 -42.92 -37.51
CA ASP A 556 -46.01 -43.62 -38.46
C ASP A 556 -45.57 -42.76 -39.67
N LYS A 557 -45.98 -41.48 -39.72
CA LYS A 557 -45.71 -40.56 -40.85
C LYS A 557 -44.95 -39.30 -40.43
N MET A 558 -44.98 -38.91 -39.16
CA MET A 558 -44.40 -37.66 -38.68
C MET A 558 -43.51 -37.84 -37.44
N LEU A 559 -42.29 -37.28 -37.54
CA LEU A 559 -41.32 -37.20 -36.44
C LEU A 559 -41.18 -35.75 -35.97
N ASN A 560 -41.41 -35.53 -34.66
CA ASN A 560 -41.04 -34.28 -34.01
C ASN A 560 -39.69 -34.44 -33.31
N TYR A 561 -38.80 -33.44 -33.44
CA TYR A 561 -37.56 -33.38 -32.67
C TYR A 561 -37.24 -31.96 -32.25
N THR A 562 -36.50 -31.81 -31.16
CA THR A 562 -36.03 -30.50 -30.68
C THR A 562 -34.55 -30.32 -30.96
N LEU A 563 -34.15 -29.07 -31.17
CA LEU A 563 -32.75 -28.65 -31.24
C LEU A 563 -32.51 -27.60 -30.16
N VAL A 564 -31.35 -27.69 -29.51
CA VAL A 564 -30.88 -26.63 -28.62
C VAL A 564 -29.98 -25.72 -29.44
N GLN A 565 -30.39 -24.46 -29.61
CA GLN A 565 -29.67 -23.47 -30.39
C GLN A 565 -29.28 -22.28 -29.52
N PRO A 566 -28.10 -21.67 -29.76
CA PRO A 566 -27.73 -20.44 -29.09
C PRO A 566 -28.71 -19.31 -29.43
N VAL A 567 -28.88 -18.39 -28.49
CA VAL A 567 -29.86 -17.30 -28.56
C VAL A 567 -29.35 -16.08 -29.31
N GLY A 568 -28.03 -15.92 -29.48
CA GLY A 568 -27.41 -14.76 -30.14
C GLY A 568 -26.49 -13.98 -29.22
N VAL A 569 -26.48 -12.65 -29.36
CA VAL A 569 -25.70 -11.76 -28.51
C VAL A 569 -26.31 -11.67 -27.11
N CYS A 570 -25.50 -11.89 -26.09
CA CYS A 570 -25.89 -11.85 -24.68
C CYS A 570 -25.24 -10.67 -23.96
N ALA A 571 -26.04 -9.94 -23.18
CA ALA A 571 -25.56 -8.96 -22.22
C ALA A 571 -25.30 -9.64 -20.88
N LEU A 572 -24.05 -9.63 -20.43
CA LEU A 572 -23.64 -10.22 -19.15
C LEU A 572 -23.26 -9.07 -18.21
N VAL A 573 -24.09 -8.81 -17.20
CA VAL A 573 -23.90 -7.71 -16.25
C VAL A 573 -23.74 -8.29 -14.86
N SER A 574 -22.61 -8.03 -14.21
CA SER A 574 -22.21 -8.68 -12.96
C SER A 574 -21.83 -7.69 -11.84
N PRO A 575 -21.94 -8.10 -10.56
CA PRO A 575 -21.68 -7.26 -9.39
C PRO A 575 -20.20 -7.17 -9.05
N TRP A 576 -19.90 -6.49 -7.95
CA TRP A 576 -18.55 -6.14 -7.49
C TRP A 576 -17.98 -7.04 -6.37
N ASN A 577 -18.77 -7.94 -5.81
CA ASN A 577 -18.39 -8.61 -4.56
C ASN A 577 -17.44 -9.80 -4.73
N VAL A 578 -17.45 -10.43 -5.90
CA VAL A 578 -16.54 -11.51 -6.33
C VAL A 578 -16.44 -11.43 -7.87
N PRO A 579 -15.87 -10.34 -8.38
CA PRO A 579 -16.01 -9.94 -9.77
C PRO A 579 -15.49 -11.00 -10.74
N PHE A 580 -14.29 -11.56 -10.53
CA PHE A 580 -13.74 -12.54 -11.47
C PHE A 580 -14.60 -13.80 -11.54
N MET A 581 -14.93 -14.35 -10.37
CA MET A 581 -15.72 -15.57 -10.29
C MET A 581 -17.12 -15.38 -10.91
N THR A 582 -17.82 -14.27 -10.63
CA THR A 582 -19.15 -14.03 -11.22
C THR A 582 -19.10 -13.72 -12.71
N ALA A 583 -18.02 -13.12 -13.21
CA ALA A 583 -17.79 -12.97 -14.64
C ALA A 583 -17.70 -14.35 -15.31
N THR A 584 -16.88 -15.26 -14.78
CA THR A 584 -16.72 -16.61 -15.35
C THR A 584 -18.00 -17.46 -15.29
N TRP A 585 -18.80 -17.33 -14.21
CA TRP A 585 -20.13 -17.97 -14.12
C TRP A 585 -21.08 -17.60 -15.26
N LYS A 586 -20.91 -16.40 -15.83
CA LYS A 586 -21.75 -15.93 -16.94
C LYS A 586 -21.11 -16.24 -18.29
N VAL A 587 -19.81 -15.97 -18.42
CA VAL A 587 -19.07 -16.12 -19.68
C VAL A 587 -18.95 -17.58 -20.09
N ALA A 588 -18.58 -18.47 -19.16
CA ALA A 588 -18.36 -19.89 -19.47
C ALA A 588 -19.59 -20.58 -20.11
N PRO A 589 -20.80 -20.56 -19.50
CA PRO A 589 -21.97 -21.16 -20.15
C PRO A 589 -22.38 -20.42 -21.44
N CYS A 590 -22.26 -19.09 -21.46
CA CYS A 590 -22.64 -18.28 -22.62
C CYS A 590 -21.86 -18.69 -23.86
N LEU A 591 -20.52 -18.69 -23.77
CA LEU A 591 -19.66 -18.97 -24.90
C LEU A 591 -19.65 -20.46 -25.26
N ALA A 592 -19.62 -21.37 -24.27
CA ALA A 592 -19.59 -22.81 -24.53
C ALA A 592 -20.82 -23.30 -25.30
N LEU A 593 -21.98 -22.69 -25.04
CA LEU A 593 -23.24 -22.99 -25.74
C LEU A 593 -23.41 -22.23 -27.06
N GLY A 594 -22.36 -21.56 -27.56
CA GLY A 594 -22.31 -20.97 -28.89
C GLY A 594 -22.86 -19.55 -29.01
N ASN A 595 -23.11 -18.85 -27.90
CA ASN A 595 -23.47 -17.44 -27.91
C ASN A 595 -22.22 -16.55 -27.95
N THR A 596 -22.40 -15.29 -28.32
CA THR A 596 -21.40 -14.24 -28.15
C THR A 596 -21.85 -13.28 -27.04
N ALA A 597 -20.89 -12.62 -26.41
CA ALA A 597 -21.15 -11.85 -25.20
C ALA A 597 -20.56 -10.45 -25.23
N VAL A 598 -21.28 -9.54 -24.58
CA VAL A 598 -20.73 -8.28 -24.06
C VAL A 598 -20.83 -8.34 -22.54
N LEU A 599 -19.68 -8.34 -21.87
CA LEU A 599 -19.53 -8.35 -20.42
C LEU A 599 -19.38 -6.91 -19.91
N LYS A 600 -20.17 -6.55 -18.91
CA LYS A 600 -20.04 -5.31 -18.14
C LYS A 600 -19.96 -5.65 -16.66
N MET A 601 -18.78 -5.46 -16.08
CA MET A 601 -18.56 -5.62 -14.63
C MET A 601 -18.85 -4.32 -13.90
N SER A 602 -19.05 -4.39 -12.58
CA SER A 602 -19.23 -3.18 -11.78
C SER A 602 -17.97 -2.31 -11.83
N GLU A 603 -18.20 -1.01 -11.92
CA GLU A 603 -17.19 0.05 -11.86
C GLU A 603 -16.37 0.03 -10.56
N LEU A 604 -16.85 -0.63 -9.50
CA LEU A 604 -16.16 -0.74 -8.22
C LEU A 604 -15.06 -1.80 -8.21
N SER A 605 -15.03 -2.70 -9.21
CA SER A 605 -13.99 -3.73 -9.26
C SER A 605 -13.72 -4.23 -10.71
N PRO A 606 -13.13 -3.39 -11.57
CA PRO A 606 -12.93 -3.69 -12.98
C PRO A 606 -11.64 -4.46 -13.31
N LEU A 607 -10.67 -4.57 -12.39
CA LEU A 607 -9.30 -5.02 -12.71
C LEU A 607 -9.26 -6.45 -13.28
N THR A 608 -9.96 -7.39 -12.66
CA THR A 608 -9.90 -8.80 -13.08
C THR A 608 -10.82 -9.10 -14.26
N ALA A 609 -11.79 -8.22 -14.54
CA ALA A 609 -12.59 -8.25 -15.76
C ALA A 609 -11.76 -7.92 -17.01
N ASP A 610 -10.86 -6.94 -16.86
CA ASP A 610 -9.86 -6.57 -17.88
C ASP A 610 -8.97 -7.77 -18.18
N ARG A 611 -8.43 -8.41 -17.13
CA ARG A 611 -7.60 -9.62 -17.27
C ARG A 611 -8.34 -10.77 -17.96
N LEU A 612 -9.62 -10.98 -17.68
CA LEU A 612 -10.41 -12.02 -18.36
C LEU A 612 -10.52 -11.76 -19.88
N GLY A 613 -10.60 -10.49 -20.30
CA GLY A 613 -10.59 -10.10 -21.71
C GLY A 613 -9.28 -10.49 -22.41
N GLU A 614 -8.14 -10.23 -21.76
CA GLU A 614 -6.82 -10.63 -22.24
C GLU A 614 -6.67 -12.16 -22.35
N LEU A 615 -7.03 -12.89 -21.29
CA LEU A 615 -6.89 -14.35 -21.26
C LEU A 615 -7.77 -15.01 -22.33
N ALA A 616 -8.96 -14.46 -22.62
CA ALA A 616 -9.79 -14.96 -23.70
C ALA A 616 -9.12 -14.83 -25.06
N LEU A 617 -8.44 -13.70 -25.32
CA LEU A 617 -7.67 -13.51 -26.54
C LEU A 617 -6.49 -14.49 -26.62
N GLU A 618 -5.75 -14.65 -25.53
CA GLU A 618 -4.62 -15.59 -25.42
C GLU A 618 -5.05 -17.05 -25.59
N ALA A 619 -6.24 -17.42 -25.10
CA ALA A 619 -6.85 -18.73 -25.30
C ALA A 619 -7.21 -19.00 -26.78
N GLY A 620 -7.22 -17.97 -27.62
CA GLY A 620 -7.64 -18.05 -29.02
C GLY A 620 -9.16 -17.97 -29.20
N ILE A 621 -9.89 -17.41 -28.24
CA ILE A 621 -11.30 -17.07 -28.44
C ILE A 621 -11.38 -16.04 -29.57
N PRO A 622 -12.17 -16.28 -30.64
CA PRO A 622 -12.17 -15.38 -31.79
C PRO A 622 -12.60 -13.95 -31.43
N ALA A 623 -12.01 -12.98 -32.12
CA ALA A 623 -12.39 -11.58 -32.01
C ALA A 623 -13.91 -11.40 -32.14
N GLY A 624 -14.47 -10.62 -31.20
CA GLY A 624 -15.91 -10.33 -31.13
C GLY A 624 -16.72 -11.37 -30.35
N VAL A 625 -16.21 -12.58 -30.07
CA VAL A 625 -16.97 -13.60 -29.32
C VAL A 625 -17.17 -13.19 -27.86
N LEU A 626 -16.12 -12.67 -27.22
CA LEU A 626 -16.19 -11.99 -25.94
C LEU A 626 -15.76 -10.53 -26.13
N ASN A 627 -16.58 -9.61 -25.63
CA ASN A 627 -16.24 -8.20 -25.51
C ASN A 627 -16.42 -7.78 -24.06
N VAL A 628 -15.56 -6.90 -23.56
CA VAL A 628 -15.63 -6.34 -22.20
C VAL A 628 -15.75 -4.82 -22.32
N VAL A 629 -16.86 -4.26 -21.85
CA VAL A 629 -17.10 -2.82 -21.85
C VAL A 629 -17.08 -2.32 -20.42
N GLN A 630 -16.04 -1.53 -20.10
CA GLN A 630 -15.93 -0.77 -18.86
C GLN A 630 -16.92 0.40 -18.82
N GLY A 631 -17.26 0.88 -17.62
CA GLY A 631 -18.13 2.04 -17.42
C GLY A 631 -19.15 1.85 -16.29
N TYR A 632 -20.02 2.83 -16.12
CA TYR A 632 -21.05 2.81 -15.08
C TYR A 632 -22.27 1.98 -15.47
N GLY A 633 -23.01 1.50 -14.46
CA GLY A 633 -24.29 0.84 -14.70
C GLY A 633 -25.30 1.74 -15.42
N ALA A 634 -25.31 3.05 -15.13
CA ALA A 634 -26.25 4.01 -15.72
C ALA A 634 -25.92 4.38 -17.18
N THR A 635 -24.67 4.19 -17.63
CA THR A 635 -24.24 4.52 -19.00
C THR A 635 -24.11 3.25 -19.83
N ALA A 636 -22.99 2.52 -19.70
CA ALA A 636 -22.72 1.30 -20.45
C ALA A 636 -23.73 0.19 -20.12
N GLY A 637 -24.09 0.03 -18.84
CA GLY A 637 -25.02 -1.02 -18.40
C GLY A 637 -26.43 -0.87 -19.00
N ASP A 638 -27.03 0.32 -18.87
CA ASP A 638 -28.36 0.61 -19.41
C ASP A 638 -28.37 0.52 -20.95
N ALA A 639 -27.40 1.13 -21.62
CA ALA A 639 -27.28 1.05 -23.08
C ALA A 639 -27.22 -0.41 -23.55
N LEU A 640 -26.42 -1.24 -22.88
CA LEU A 640 -26.25 -2.65 -23.24
C LEU A 640 -27.55 -3.45 -23.08
N VAL A 641 -28.27 -3.31 -21.97
CA VAL A 641 -29.49 -4.09 -21.76
C VAL A 641 -30.64 -3.64 -22.67
N ARG A 642 -30.68 -2.37 -23.08
CA ARG A 642 -31.69 -1.84 -24.02
C ARG A 642 -31.39 -2.15 -25.49
N HIS A 643 -30.14 -2.49 -25.84
CA HIS A 643 -29.73 -2.65 -27.22
C HIS A 643 -30.56 -3.70 -27.97
N HIS A 644 -31.11 -3.35 -29.14
CA HIS A 644 -32.07 -4.18 -29.88
C HIS A 644 -31.51 -5.55 -30.30
N ASP A 645 -30.24 -5.62 -30.68
CA ASP A 645 -29.56 -6.87 -31.08
C ASP A 645 -29.23 -7.82 -29.91
N VAL A 646 -29.33 -7.37 -28.66
CA VAL A 646 -29.15 -8.25 -27.50
C VAL A 646 -30.37 -9.15 -27.33
N ARG A 647 -30.17 -10.46 -27.27
CA ARG A 647 -31.26 -11.46 -27.21
C ARG A 647 -31.49 -12.02 -25.81
N ALA A 648 -30.48 -11.98 -24.95
CA ALA A 648 -30.58 -12.38 -23.56
C ALA A 648 -29.79 -11.43 -22.65
N VAL A 649 -30.32 -11.21 -21.45
CA VAL A 649 -29.69 -10.44 -20.38
C VAL A 649 -29.49 -11.35 -19.18
N SER A 650 -28.24 -11.54 -18.76
CA SER A 650 -27.88 -12.16 -17.48
C SER A 650 -27.41 -11.07 -16.53
N PHE A 651 -28.24 -10.72 -15.55
CA PHE A 651 -27.94 -9.70 -14.57
C PHE A 651 -27.84 -10.31 -13.17
N THR A 652 -26.81 -9.90 -12.44
CA THR A 652 -26.69 -10.17 -11.01
C THR A 652 -26.48 -8.86 -10.26
N GLY A 653 -27.33 -8.56 -9.27
CA GLY A 653 -27.24 -7.31 -8.51
C GLY A 653 -28.48 -6.99 -7.68
N GLY A 654 -28.69 -5.70 -7.39
CA GLY A 654 -29.81 -5.27 -6.53
C GLY A 654 -31.19 -5.45 -7.18
N THR A 655 -32.19 -5.79 -6.37
CA THR A 655 -33.58 -6.02 -6.85
C THR A 655 -34.18 -4.78 -7.51
N ALA A 656 -33.90 -3.58 -7.00
CA ALA A 656 -34.38 -2.32 -7.59
C ALA A 656 -33.81 -2.13 -9.01
N THR A 657 -32.50 -2.36 -9.18
CA THR A 657 -31.83 -2.31 -10.48
C THR A 657 -32.36 -3.38 -11.43
N GLY A 658 -32.55 -4.62 -10.97
CA GLY A 658 -33.12 -5.70 -11.78
C GLY A 658 -34.51 -5.39 -12.32
N ARG A 659 -35.39 -4.80 -11.49
CA ARG A 659 -36.71 -4.31 -11.94
C ARG A 659 -36.59 -3.23 -13.02
N ASN A 660 -35.66 -2.28 -12.85
CA ASN A 660 -35.42 -1.23 -13.83
C ASN A 660 -34.93 -1.80 -15.17
N ILE A 661 -33.99 -2.76 -15.13
CA ILE A 661 -33.50 -3.45 -16.33
C ILE A 661 -34.66 -4.14 -17.05
N MET A 662 -35.47 -4.94 -16.35
CA MET A 662 -36.61 -5.64 -16.99
C MET A 662 -37.63 -4.67 -17.61
N LYS A 663 -37.85 -3.51 -16.97
CA LYS A 663 -38.73 -2.48 -17.51
C LYS A 663 -38.19 -1.84 -18.79
N ASN A 664 -36.88 -1.59 -18.85
CA ASN A 664 -36.26 -0.83 -19.94
C ASN A 664 -35.78 -1.71 -21.10
N ALA A 665 -35.43 -2.97 -20.85
CA ALA A 665 -34.83 -3.86 -21.83
C ALA A 665 -35.86 -4.55 -22.77
N GLY A 666 -37.15 -4.59 -22.42
CA GLY A 666 -38.20 -5.11 -23.31
C GLY A 666 -38.23 -6.65 -23.44
N LEU A 667 -38.65 -7.17 -24.59
CA LEU A 667 -38.84 -8.62 -24.78
C LEU A 667 -37.51 -9.33 -25.10
N LYS A 668 -36.84 -9.83 -24.06
CA LYS A 668 -35.59 -10.60 -24.13
C LYS A 668 -35.68 -11.82 -23.20
N LYS A 669 -34.74 -12.76 -23.31
CA LYS A 669 -34.56 -13.78 -22.26
C LYS A 669 -33.84 -13.14 -21.06
N TYR A 670 -34.27 -13.48 -19.85
CA TYR A 670 -33.70 -12.92 -18.63
C TYR A 670 -33.23 -14.02 -17.67
N SER A 671 -32.01 -13.86 -17.17
CA SER A 671 -31.49 -14.58 -16.00
C SER A 671 -31.18 -13.52 -14.94
N MET A 672 -31.92 -13.53 -13.83
CA MET A 672 -31.92 -12.44 -12.85
C MET A 672 -31.60 -12.99 -11.45
N GLU A 673 -30.36 -12.82 -11.02
CA GLU A 673 -29.94 -13.14 -9.65
C GLU A 673 -29.98 -11.85 -8.83
N LEU A 674 -31.00 -11.72 -7.99
CA LEU A 674 -31.29 -10.50 -7.26
C LEU A 674 -31.03 -10.66 -5.75
N GLY A 675 -31.17 -9.58 -4.98
CA GLY A 675 -30.83 -9.56 -3.56
C GLY A 675 -31.49 -10.68 -2.74
N GLY A 676 -30.75 -11.19 -1.75
CA GLY A 676 -31.20 -12.26 -0.85
C GLY A 676 -31.30 -11.81 0.61
N LYS A 677 -32.16 -12.49 1.37
CA LYS A 677 -32.20 -12.43 2.85
C LYS A 677 -32.31 -13.85 3.42
N SER A 678 -31.31 -14.66 3.08
CA SER A 678 -31.34 -16.12 3.24
C SER A 678 -31.38 -16.53 4.72
N PRO A 679 -32.30 -17.43 5.10
CA PRO A 679 -32.38 -17.97 6.45
C PRO A 679 -31.45 -19.18 6.62
N VAL A 680 -30.87 -19.32 7.81
CA VAL A 680 -30.20 -20.53 8.32
C VAL A 680 -31.04 -21.05 9.47
N LEU A 681 -31.55 -22.28 9.40
CA LEU A 681 -32.39 -22.88 10.45
C LEU A 681 -31.56 -23.93 11.19
N ILE A 682 -31.52 -23.84 12.52
CA ILE A 682 -30.70 -24.69 13.40
C ILE A 682 -31.61 -25.31 14.45
N PHE A 683 -31.78 -26.62 14.36
CA PHE A 683 -32.55 -27.44 15.29
C PHE A 683 -31.64 -28.04 16.37
N GLU A 684 -32.22 -28.48 17.48
CA GLU A 684 -31.47 -29.05 18.62
C GLU A 684 -30.80 -30.39 18.32
N ASP A 685 -31.29 -31.11 17.30
CA ASP A 685 -30.74 -32.36 16.81
C ASP A 685 -29.60 -32.16 15.78
N ALA A 686 -29.23 -30.91 15.48
CA ALA A 686 -28.10 -30.60 14.62
C ALA A 686 -26.75 -30.81 15.31
N ASP A 687 -25.72 -31.07 14.51
CA ASP A 687 -24.33 -30.94 14.96
C ASP A 687 -24.03 -29.45 15.25
N ILE A 688 -24.02 -29.09 16.54
CA ILE A 688 -23.86 -27.71 16.99
C ILE A 688 -22.51 -27.12 16.59
N GLU A 689 -21.44 -27.91 16.59
CA GLU A 689 -20.10 -27.42 16.22
C GLU A 689 -20.06 -27.02 14.75
N ARG A 690 -20.58 -27.89 13.88
CA ARG A 690 -20.66 -27.61 12.44
C ARG A 690 -21.65 -26.50 12.13
N ALA A 691 -22.76 -26.42 12.86
CA ALA A 691 -23.76 -25.37 12.69
C ALA A 691 -23.18 -23.98 13.03
N LEU A 692 -22.36 -23.87 14.08
CA LEU A 692 -21.62 -22.65 14.43
C LEU A 692 -20.66 -22.24 13.31
N ASP A 693 -19.84 -23.16 12.80
CA ASP A 693 -18.86 -22.87 11.74
C ASP A 693 -19.56 -22.47 10.43
N ALA A 694 -20.62 -23.18 10.05
CA ALA A 694 -21.41 -22.84 8.87
C ALA A 694 -22.09 -21.48 9.00
N ALA A 695 -22.67 -21.17 10.16
CA ALA A 695 -23.30 -19.88 10.41
C ALA A 695 -22.29 -18.72 10.33
N LEU A 696 -21.09 -18.89 10.91
CA LEU A 696 -20.02 -17.88 10.84
C LEU A 696 -19.51 -17.71 9.41
N PHE A 697 -19.18 -18.81 8.74
CA PHE A 697 -18.68 -18.77 7.37
C PHE A 697 -19.69 -18.10 6.43
N THR A 698 -20.97 -18.45 6.53
CA THR A 698 -22.01 -17.91 5.64
C THR A 698 -22.30 -16.43 5.86
N ILE A 699 -21.94 -15.84 7.00
CA ILE A 699 -22.15 -14.40 7.25
C ILE A 699 -20.89 -13.55 7.14
N PHE A 700 -19.70 -14.07 7.50
CA PHE A 700 -18.46 -13.27 7.57
C PHE A 700 -17.51 -13.50 6.38
N SER A 701 -17.60 -14.61 5.65
CA SER A 701 -16.75 -14.80 4.45
C SER A 701 -17.11 -13.79 3.35
N ILE A 702 -16.15 -13.51 2.45
CA ILE A 702 -16.30 -12.45 1.43
C ILE A 702 -16.64 -11.11 2.09
N ASN A 703 -16.05 -10.83 3.25
CA ASN A 703 -16.24 -9.60 4.03
C ASN A 703 -17.71 -9.30 4.40
N GLY A 704 -18.57 -10.32 4.40
CA GLY A 704 -20.03 -10.17 4.54
C GLY A 704 -20.77 -9.73 3.27
N GLU A 705 -20.05 -9.50 2.18
CA GLU A 705 -20.54 -9.06 0.87
C GLU A 705 -20.94 -10.29 0.01
N ARG A 706 -21.62 -11.26 0.62
CA ARG A 706 -22.00 -12.53 -0.02
C ARG A 706 -23.48 -12.51 -0.44
N CYS A 707 -23.76 -12.83 -1.71
CA CYS A 707 -25.14 -12.93 -2.23
C CYS A 707 -25.98 -14.01 -1.55
N THR A 708 -25.33 -15.10 -1.12
CA THR A 708 -25.92 -16.22 -0.38
C THR A 708 -25.75 -16.11 1.13
N ALA A 709 -25.50 -14.90 1.66
CA ALA A 709 -25.20 -14.74 3.08
C ALA A 709 -26.31 -15.28 4.00
N GLY A 710 -25.89 -15.97 5.07
CA GLY A 710 -26.75 -16.49 6.15
C GLY A 710 -27.30 -15.39 7.05
N SER A 711 -27.90 -14.37 6.45
CA SER A 711 -28.22 -13.07 7.06
C SER A 711 -29.37 -13.08 8.08
N ARG A 712 -30.02 -14.24 8.27
CA ARG A 712 -30.98 -14.50 9.35
C ARG A 712 -30.73 -15.91 9.89
N ILE A 713 -30.45 -16.04 11.17
CA ILE A 713 -30.22 -17.33 11.82
C ILE A 713 -31.39 -17.59 12.76
N PHE A 714 -32.15 -18.66 12.49
CA PHE A 714 -33.28 -19.13 13.28
C PHE A 714 -32.82 -20.34 14.08
N ILE A 715 -32.86 -20.24 15.41
CA ILE A 715 -32.33 -21.26 16.32
C ILE A 715 -33.48 -21.77 17.17
N GLN A 716 -33.60 -23.10 17.29
CA GLN A 716 -34.60 -23.72 18.16
C GLN A 716 -34.42 -23.25 19.61
N GLN A 717 -35.55 -22.94 20.28
CA GLN A 717 -35.57 -22.25 21.57
C GLN A 717 -34.73 -22.94 22.65
N SER A 718 -34.69 -24.28 22.67
CA SER A 718 -33.93 -25.08 23.64
C SER A 718 -32.41 -24.86 23.58
N ILE A 719 -31.86 -24.54 22.42
CA ILE A 719 -30.41 -24.33 22.22
C ILE A 719 -30.02 -22.86 22.00
N TYR A 720 -31.00 -21.94 21.93
CA TYR A 720 -30.77 -20.54 21.60
C TYR A 720 -29.73 -19.83 22.50
N PRO A 721 -29.84 -19.86 23.85
CA PRO A 721 -28.94 -19.09 24.70
C PRO A 721 -27.48 -19.49 24.54
N GLU A 722 -27.21 -20.79 24.50
CA GLU A 722 -25.86 -21.33 24.36
C GLU A 722 -25.31 -21.10 22.95
N PHE A 723 -26.12 -21.31 21.91
CA PHE A 723 -25.68 -21.08 20.53
C PHE A 723 -25.27 -19.63 20.31
N VAL A 724 -26.07 -18.66 20.76
CA VAL A 724 -25.77 -17.22 20.60
C VAL A 724 -24.49 -16.84 21.31
N LYS A 725 -24.29 -17.32 22.55
CA LYS A 725 -23.06 -17.08 23.31
C LYS A 725 -21.83 -17.60 22.56
N ARG A 726 -21.85 -18.87 22.14
CA ARG A 726 -20.73 -19.51 21.44
C ARG A 726 -20.48 -18.90 20.07
N PHE A 727 -21.52 -18.50 19.35
CA PHE A 727 -21.41 -17.79 18.08
C PHE A 727 -20.67 -16.45 18.26
N ALA A 728 -21.04 -15.66 19.27
CA ALA A 728 -20.39 -14.39 19.58
C ALA A 728 -18.92 -14.58 19.97
N GLU A 729 -18.61 -15.59 20.79
CA GLU A 729 -17.23 -15.93 21.17
C GLU A 729 -16.36 -16.29 19.95
N ARG A 730 -16.90 -17.03 18.98
CA ARG A 730 -16.18 -17.37 17.75
C ARG A 730 -16.04 -16.17 16.82
N ALA A 731 -17.09 -15.36 16.67
CA ALA A 731 -17.04 -14.15 15.85
C ALA A 731 -15.96 -13.18 16.36
N ASN A 732 -15.81 -13.02 17.67
CA ASN A 732 -14.78 -12.19 18.30
C ASN A 732 -13.33 -12.70 18.06
N ARG A 733 -13.15 -13.94 17.60
CA ARG A 733 -11.83 -14.50 17.26
C ARG A 733 -11.47 -14.33 15.79
N LEU A 734 -12.39 -13.84 14.96
CA LEU A 734 -12.11 -13.62 13.54
C LEU A 734 -11.04 -12.52 13.40
N ARG A 735 -10.00 -12.82 12.63
CA ARG A 735 -8.94 -11.84 12.32
C ARG A 735 -9.42 -10.88 11.25
N VAL A 736 -9.68 -9.64 11.66
CA VAL A 736 -9.93 -8.51 10.77
C VAL A 736 -8.61 -7.78 10.55
N GLY A 737 -8.24 -7.52 9.30
CA GLY A 737 -6.93 -6.93 9.02
C GLY A 737 -6.66 -6.65 7.56
N ASP A 738 -5.38 -6.44 7.25
CA ASP A 738 -4.89 -6.24 5.88
C ASP A 738 -5.29 -7.43 4.99
N PRO A 739 -6.02 -7.21 3.88
CA PRO A 739 -6.41 -8.28 2.97
C PRO A 739 -5.23 -9.06 2.37
N THR A 740 -4.02 -8.49 2.35
CA THR A 740 -2.81 -9.14 1.83
C THR A 740 -2.13 -10.06 2.83
N ASP A 741 -2.46 -9.97 4.13
CA ASP A 741 -1.97 -10.92 5.14
C ASP A 741 -2.69 -12.27 4.94
N PRO A 742 -1.95 -13.38 4.73
CA PRO A 742 -2.54 -14.71 4.55
C PRO A 742 -3.36 -15.20 5.75
N ASN A 743 -3.20 -14.59 6.94
CA ASN A 743 -3.95 -14.92 8.14
C ASN A 743 -5.23 -14.11 8.32
N THR A 744 -5.47 -13.09 7.49
CA THR A 744 -6.69 -12.27 7.55
C THR A 744 -7.89 -13.12 7.13
N GLN A 745 -8.95 -13.06 7.93
CA GLN A 745 -10.20 -13.79 7.66
C GLN A 745 -11.29 -12.86 7.14
N VAL A 746 -11.26 -11.58 7.54
CA VAL A 746 -12.18 -10.53 7.11
C VAL A 746 -11.36 -9.29 6.74
N GLY A 747 -11.47 -8.87 5.48
CA GLY A 747 -10.78 -7.68 4.95
C GLY A 747 -11.67 -6.44 4.93
N ALA A 748 -11.36 -5.51 4.02
CA ALA A 748 -12.10 -4.27 3.85
C ALA A 748 -13.41 -4.46 3.07
N LEU A 749 -14.41 -3.62 3.33
CA LEU A 749 -15.60 -3.53 2.48
C LEU A 749 -15.25 -2.83 1.16
N ILE A 750 -15.93 -3.18 0.07
CA ILE A 750 -15.61 -2.74 -1.30
C ILE A 750 -15.50 -1.23 -1.50
N SER A 751 -16.18 -0.43 -0.67
CA SER A 751 -16.18 1.03 -0.81
C SER A 751 -16.65 1.72 0.47
N GLN A 752 -16.23 2.98 0.62
CA GLN A 752 -16.69 3.89 1.67
C GLN A 752 -18.22 4.01 1.70
N GLN A 753 -18.86 4.13 0.55
CA GLN A 753 -20.32 4.23 0.46
C GLN A 753 -21.02 2.96 0.98
N HIS A 754 -20.45 1.78 0.73
CA HIS A 754 -20.97 0.53 1.26
C HIS A 754 -20.81 0.43 2.78
N TRP A 755 -19.67 0.89 3.30
CA TRP A 755 -19.40 0.99 4.74
C TRP A 755 -20.39 1.92 5.44
N GLU A 756 -20.59 3.14 4.93
CA GLU A 756 -21.55 4.11 5.49
C GLU A 756 -22.97 3.57 5.52
N LYS A 757 -23.39 2.89 4.45
CA LYS A 757 -24.69 2.22 4.39
C LYS A 757 -24.81 1.15 5.47
N SER A 758 -23.74 0.37 5.69
CA SER A 758 -23.71 -0.68 6.71
C SER A 758 -23.83 -0.11 8.12
N LEU A 759 -23.13 0.98 8.44
CA LEU A 759 -23.27 1.67 9.72
C LEU A 759 -24.68 2.18 9.99
N ARG A 760 -25.38 2.72 8.99
CA ARG A 760 -26.77 3.20 9.18
C ARG A 760 -27.73 2.09 9.58
N LEU A 761 -27.44 0.84 9.24
CA LEU A 761 -28.26 -0.32 9.62
C LEU A 761 -27.98 -0.81 11.05
N TYR A 762 -26.85 -0.41 11.64
CA TYR A 762 -26.42 -0.76 12.99
C TYR A 762 -26.02 0.52 13.73
N PRO A 763 -27.00 1.33 14.22
CA PRO A 763 -26.67 2.53 14.99
C PRO A 763 -25.77 2.13 16.17
N PRO A 764 -24.73 2.94 16.48
CA PRO A 764 -23.85 2.64 17.61
C PRO A 764 -24.71 2.48 18.86
N ARG A 765 -24.56 1.35 19.55
CA ARG A 765 -25.08 1.23 20.91
C ARG A 765 -24.30 2.24 21.74
N HIS A 766 -25.01 3.22 22.28
CA HIS A 766 -24.49 4.18 23.26
C HIS A 766 -23.82 3.47 24.44
#